data_AF-L7J7I6-F1
#
_entry.id   AF-L7J7I6-F1
#
_cell.length_a   1.000
_cell.length_b   1.000
_cell.length_c   1.000
_cell.angle_alpha   90.00
_cell.angle_beta   90.00
_cell.angle_gamma   90.00
#
_symmetry.space_group_name_H-M   'P 1'
#
loop_
_entity.id
_entity.type
_entity.pdbx_description
1 polymer ?
#
loop_
_entity_poly.entity_id
_entity_poly.type
_entity_poly.pdbx_seq_one_letter_code
_entity_poly.pdbx_strand_id
1 'polypeptide(L)'
;MDKSSKFRVVIVGAGPVGLYMAHAMERADIDYVLLERRATVANPNGQLLLVWPHTARLFDQIGVYHDLARENIPMHRKKRVYGVDGTVTSWNRFWQFMEPSHGYPFLAMLRSRIIDMLHGALLGKDSKIRNSVEVVGIEPQADGVRVRLGDGSLVEGSIVIGTDGVHSKTRQLMQRLLADDGSVEKTTLPGQSPMVASFNGIFGRASVADLGIEPGTWFESRGAGVIIQGLVGAEDGKMTFATIKPLNAGERAAAVASGGGRRPRYSDADADEHAASIQHVLVCPGVTFGDVWARADRELCVMVDQEEGFVEQWYHGSGRVVLVGDAVHKSTSANGLGMTCGVHSAAVLANGLRRLLAEQPSPSGTALAEVFARYQAERQAEVRPLWDDGHAMVRGVTRRFSWGPWLWERFVLPWWDVESLAWGLLPSVFLVRKGQLLSLWSAGKPVGPVGYGMMGITYWNPMPFEDAEKPLKAALDNGANLWNGGTLYGPPDRHSLHLVKHYFAAHPSDASKVVLSVKGCYDAMTQTANNRPEQIRAEVDRCLSILDGCKTIDLFQCARQSPDTPVEQQTRTLAALIKEGKIGSYGLSECSPETIRRAHAVHPVGAVEIELSVFSRHVLAPGGVRDTCRELGIPVVAYSPLDRGWLTGQIRKPEDVPAHVRVFPRFQSPAFEQNVKLAEAVAAVAERRGDTSAQVALAWVRAQGALPIPGATSVEKILDNTKFITLTQPELEELQVAIDKTEIVGERFPEVYWSGLNL
;
A
#
# COMPACT_ATOMS: atom_id res chain seq x y z
N MET A 1 28.81 15.74 -21.79
CA MET A 1 28.76 16.02 -20.34
C MET A 1 28.31 14.76 -19.66
N ASP A 2 29.09 14.35 -18.68
CA ASP A 2 29.17 13.01 -18.10
C ASP A 2 27.86 12.56 -17.45
N LYS A 3 27.45 11.31 -17.67
CA LYS A 3 26.30 10.69 -17.00
C LYS A 3 26.72 10.41 -15.56
N SER A 4 26.55 11.39 -14.66
CA SER A 4 26.52 11.13 -13.22
C SER A 4 25.69 9.86 -12.97
N SER A 5 26.33 8.81 -12.45
CA SER A 5 25.74 7.48 -12.38
C SER A 5 24.45 7.51 -11.56
N LYS A 6 23.32 7.11 -12.18
CA LYS A 6 22.01 7.01 -11.51
C LYS A 6 22.15 6.15 -10.26
N PHE A 7 21.57 6.58 -9.14
CA PHE A 7 21.57 5.82 -7.87
C PHE A 7 20.99 4.43 -8.10
N ARG A 8 21.76 3.39 -7.75
CA ARG A 8 21.44 2.00 -8.07
C ARG A 8 21.37 1.12 -6.84
N VAL A 9 20.33 0.31 -6.74
CA VAL A 9 20.10 -0.60 -5.61
C VAL A 9 20.41 -2.05 -6.02
N VAL A 10 21.22 -2.76 -5.24
CA VAL A 10 21.42 -4.20 -5.38
C VAL A 10 20.50 -4.93 -4.40
N ILE A 11 19.44 -5.56 -4.91
CA ILE A 11 18.49 -6.35 -4.12
C ILE A 11 18.97 -7.80 -4.12
N VAL A 12 19.16 -8.39 -2.94
CA VAL A 12 19.60 -9.79 -2.80
C VAL A 12 18.43 -10.64 -2.32
N GLY A 13 18.03 -11.61 -3.14
CA GLY A 13 16.92 -12.54 -2.91
C GLY A 13 15.64 -12.16 -3.66
N ALA A 14 15.08 -13.09 -4.42
CA ALA A 14 13.85 -12.93 -5.19
C ALA A 14 12.61 -13.54 -4.51
N GLY A 15 12.57 -13.51 -3.17
CA GLY A 15 11.36 -13.88 -2.43
C GLY A 15 10.24 -12.83 -2.60
N PRO A 16 9.04 -13.06 -2.02
CA PRO A 16 7.93 -12.10 -2.11
C PRO A 16 8.32 -10.67 -1.70
N VAL A 17 9.13 -10.53 -0.64
CA VAL A 17 9.61 -9.22 -0.16
C VAL A 17 10.61 -8.58 -1.13
N GLY A 18 11.53 -9.36 -1.72
CA GLY A 18 12.51 -8.86 -2.67
C GLY A 18 11.88 -8.44 -4.00
N LEU A 19 10.92 -9.22 -4.50
CA LEU A 19 10.15 -8.86 -5.70
C LEU A 19 9.27 -7.63 -5.45
N TYR A 20 8.62 -7.54 -4.29
CA TYR A 20 7.90 -6.31 -3.91
C TYR A 20 8.85 -5.10 -3.82
N MET A 21 10.05 -5.26 -3.26
CA MET A 21 11.05 -4.20 -3.22
C MET A 21 11.43 -3.72 -4.62
N ALA A 22 11.60 -4.65 -5.59
CA ALA A 22 11.84 -4.28 -6.99
C ALA A 22 10.71 -3.42 -7.57
N HIS A 23 9.44 -3.80 -7.35
CA HIS A 23 8.28 -2.98 -7.73
C HIS A 23 8.30 -1.59 -7.06
N ALA A 24 8.64 -1.53 -5.78
CA ALA A 24 8.75 -0.26 -5.06
C ALA A 24 9.86 0.64 -5.62
N MET A 25 10.99 0.06 -6.07
CA MET A 25 12.04 0.81 -6.76
C MET A 25 11.55 1.35 -8.12
N GLU A 26 10.79 0.56 -8.90
CA GLU A 26 10.20 1.03 -10.18
C GLU A 26 9.26 2.21 -9.98
N ARG A 27 8.36 2.11 -8.99
CA ARG A 27 7.44 3.19 -8.63
C ARG A 27 8.14 4.44 -8.09
N ALA A 28 9.37 4.28 -7.60
CA ALA A 28 10.19 5.37 -7.09
C ALA A 28 11.17 5.94 -8.15
N ASP A 29 11.19 5.40 -9.37
CA ASP A 29 12.19 5.68 -10.42
C ASP A 29 13.66 5.48 -9.95
N ILE A 30 13.89 4.49 -9.10
CA ILE A 30 15.21 4.11 -8.61
C ILE A 30 15.73 2.93 -9.44
N ASP A 31 16.96 3.02 -9.95
CA ASP A 31 17.56 1.90 -10.68
C ASP A 31 17.88 0.73 -9.74
N TYR A 32 17.75 -0.49 -10.22
CA TYR A 32 18.04 -1.68 -9.41
C TYR A 32 18.52 -2.88 -10.23
N VAL A 33 19.17 -3.79 -9.53
CA VAL A 33 19.44 -5.16 -9.99
C VAL A 33 19.05 -6.12 -8.88
N LEU A 34 18.36 -7.19 -9.25
CA LEU A 34 17.87 -8.20 -8.32
C LEU A 34 18.62 -9.51 -8.55
N LEU A 35 19.23 -10.03 -7.49
CA LEU A 35 20.10 -11.21 -7.53
C LEU A 35 19.41 -12.39 -6.85
N GLU A 36 19.27 -13.51 -7.56
CA GLU A 36 18.68 -14.74 -7.06
C GLU A 36 19.64 -15.91 -7.25
N ARG A 37 19.86 -16.68 -6.19
CA ARG A 37 20.74 -17.85 -6.19
C ARG A 37 20.15 -19.05 -6.92
N ARG A 38 18.82 -19.14 -7.01
CA ARG A 38 18.10 -20.22 -7.68
C ARG A 38 18.08 -20.00 -9.19
N ALA A 39 17.97 -21.09 -9.95
CA ALA A 39 17.78 -21.05 -11.39
C ALA A 39 16.43 -20.45 -11.79
N THR A 40 15.39 -20.71 -10.99
CA THR A 40 14.06 -20.13 -11.15
C THR A 40 13.61 -19.50 -9.84
N VAL A 41 12.92 -18.36 -9.96
CA VAL A 41 12.34 -17.64 -8.82
C VAL A 41 11.14 -18.43 -8.24
N ALA A 42 10.36 -19.06 -9.13
CA ALA A 42 9.24 -19.92 -8.79
C ALA A 42 9.69 -21.32 -8.32
N ASN A 43 9.04 -21.83 -7.28
CA ASN A 43 9.20 -23.22 -6.81
C ASN A 43 7.81 -23.80 -6.50
N PRO A 44 7.40 -24.94 -7.09
CA PRO A 44 6.11 -25.56 -6.81
C PRO A 44 6.12 -26.21 -5.43
N ASN A 45 5.80 -25.44 -4.39
CA ASN A 45 5.61 -25.97 -3.04
C ASN A 45 4.26 -25.52 -2.50
N GLY A 46 3.58 -26.39 -1.75
CA GLY A 46 2.27 -26.13 -1.13
C GLY A 46 2.30 -25.15 0.05
N GLN A 47 3.35 -24.34 0.20
CA GLN A 47 3.43 -23.38 1.30
C GLN A 47 2.40 -22.26 1.10
N LEU A 48 1.52 -22.09 2.08
CA LEU A 48 0.54 -21.01 2.10
C LEU A 48 1.16 -19.70 2.59
N LEU A 49 0.75 -18.59 1.98
CA LEU A 49 0.94 -17.23 2.48
C LEU A 49 -0.41 -16.54 2.63
N LEU A 50 -0.47 -15.65 3.60
CA LEU A 50 -1.66 -14.88 3.92
C LEU A 50 -1.39 -13.41 3.57
N VAL A 51 -2.28 -12.82 2.80
CA VAL A 51 -2.25 -11.40 2.43
C VAL A 51 -3.31 -10.68 3.25
N TRP A 52 -2.86 -9.87 4.19
CA TRP A 52 -3.75 -9.04 5.00
C TRP A 52 -4.22 -7.81 4.20
N PRO A 53 -5.36 -7.18 4.55
CA PRO A 53 -5.92 -6.06 3.79
C PRO A 53 -4.95 -4.89 3.54
N HIS A 54 -4.08 -4.59 4.50
CA HIS A 54 -3.08 -3.54 4.37
C HIS A 54 -1.92 -3.93 3.44
N THR A 55 -1.59 -5.21 3.34
CA THR A 55 -0.66 -5.73 2.33
C THR A 55 -1.32 -5.81 0.96
N ALA A 56 -2.61 -6.17 0.90
CA ALA A 56 -3.40 -6.16 -0.33
C ALA A 56 -3.45 -4.75 -0.95
N ARG A 57 -3.60 -3.71 -0.12
CA ARG A 57 -3.43 -2.30 -0.53
C ARG A 57 -2.08 -2.02 -1.18
N LEU A 58 -0.98 -2.50 -0.59
CA LEU A 58 0.36 -2.33 -1.16
C LEU A 58 0.51 -3.07 -2.51
N PHE A 59 -0.09 -4.24 -2.63
CA PHE A 59 -0.14 -4.97 -3.90
C PHE A 59 -1.01 -4.29 -4.96
N ASP A 60 -2.06 -3.57 -4.54
CA ASP A 60 -2.86 -2.75 -5.47
C ASP A 60 -2.06 -1.55 -5.98
N GLN A 61 -1.31 -0.87 -5.10
CA GLN A 61 -0.44 0.25 -5.48
C GLN A 61 0.60 -0.10 -6.54
N ILE A 62 1.05 -1.36 -6.59
CA ILE A 62 1.99 -1.84 -7.61
C ILE A 62 1.29 -2.50 -8.81
N GLY A 63 -0.04 -2.70 -8.75
CA GLY A 63 -0.85 -3.18 -9.87
C GLY A 63 -1.02 -4.70 -9.96
N VAL A 64 -0.69 -5.46 -8.92
CA VAL A 64 -0.77 -6.94 -8.93
C VAL A 64 -1.96 -7.50 -8.14
N TYR A 65 -2.71 -6.64 -7.44
CA TYR A 65 -3.80 -7.06 -6.55
C TYR A 65 -4.92 -7.83 -7.28
N HIS A 66 -5.37 -7.37 -8.45
CA HIS A 66 -6.49 -8.03 -9.13
C HIS A 66 -6.18 -9.46 -9.58
N ASP A 67 -4.93 -9.72 -9.98
CA ASP A 67 -4.48 -11.08 -10.29
C ASP A 67 -4.44 -11.94 -9.02
N LEU A 68 -3.92 -11.37 -7.92
CA LEU A 68 -3.91 -12.05 -6.63
C LEU A 68 -5.32 -12.35 -6.11
N ALA A 69 -6.26 -11.43 -6.27
CA ALA A 69 -7.64 -11.61 -5.84
C ALA A 69 -8.33 -12.75 -6.60
N ARG A 70 -8.02 -12.94 -7.89
CA ARG A 70 -8.56 -14.03 -8.72
C ARG A 70 -8.04 -15.41 -8.33
N GLU A 71 -6.79 -15.51 -7.90
CA GLU A 71 -6.18 -16.79 -7.48
C GLU A 71 -6.35 -17.10 -5.99
N ASN A 72 -7.13 -16.29 -5.28
CA ASN A 72 -7.40 -16.48 -3.86
C ASN A 72 -8.09 -17.83 -3.58
N ILE A 73 -7.69 -18.51 -2.51
CA ILE A 73 -8.43 -19.64 -1.97
C ILE A 73 -9.53 -19.07 -1.07
N PRO A 74 -10.83 -19.11 -1.47
CA PRO A 74 -11.88 -18.43 -0.73
C PRO A 74 -12.12 -19.13 0.61
N MET A 75 -12.17 -18.33 1.67
CA MET A 75 -12.41 -18.79 3.03
C MET A 75 -13.57 -18.02 3.64
N HIS A 76 -14.37 -18.69 4.46
CA HIS A 76 -15.57 -18.11 5.06
C HIS A 76 -15.54 -18.09 6.58
N ARG A 77 -14.77 -19.00 7.19
CA ARG A 77 -14.74 -19.22 8.64
C ARG A 77 -13.45 -19.87 9.11
N LYS A 78 -13.10 -19.65 10.38
CA LYS A 78 -12.04 -20.40 11.08
C LYS A 78 -12.65 -21.15 12.26
N LYS A 79 -12.26 -22.41 12.44
CA LYS A 79 -12.63 -23.28 13.55
C LYS A 79 -11.38 -23.72 14.29
N ARG A 80 -11.39 -23.60 15.62
CA ARG A 80 -10.36 -24.18 16.47
C ARG A 80 -10.82 -25.54 16.95
N VAL A 81 -9.93 -26.52 16.88
CA VAL A 81 -10.21 -27.92 17.19
C VAL A 81 -9.25 -28.39 18.27
N TYR A 82 -9.76 -29.14 19.25
CA TYR A 82 -8.92 -29.85 20.20
C TYR A 82 -8.46 -31.16 19.56
N GLY A 83 -7.18 -31.27 19.23
CA GLY A 83 -6.63 -32.34 18.39
C GLY A 83 -6.66 -33.74 19.00
N VAL A 84 -7.03 -33.87 20.29
CA VAL A 84 -7.11 -35.17 20.98
C VAL A 84 -8.46 -35.85 20.78
N ASP A 85 -9.57 -35.09 20.82
CA ASP A 85 -10.93 -35.65 20.75
C ASP A 85 -11.79 -35.02 19.63
N GLY A 86 -11.25 -34.04 18.91
CA GLY A 86 -11.92 -33.39 17.78
C GLY A 86 -12.95 -32.34 18.20
N THR A 87 -13.05 -32.01 19.49
CA THR A 87 -14.00 -31.00 19.98
C THR A 87 -13.71 -29.64 19.34
N VAL A 88 -14.72 -29.02 18.75
CA VAL A 88 -14.62 -27.63 18.26
C VAL A 88 -14.70 -26.70 19.45
N THR A 89 -13.60 -26.01 19.75
CA THR A 89 -13.49 -25.14 20.93
C THR A 89 -13.84 -23.69 20.64
N SER A 90 -13.72 -23.26 19.39
CA SER A 90 -14.21 -21.97 18.95
C SER A 90 -14.46 -21.95 17.44
N TRP A 91 -15.29 -21.00 17.00
CA TRP A 91 -15.48 -20.69 15.60
C TRP A 91 -15.59 -19.18 15.44
N ASN A 92 -15.09 -18.63 14.33
CA ASN A 92 -15.25 -17.22 14.03
C ASN A 92 -15.50 -16.96 12.55
N ARG A 93 -16.06 -15.78 12.29
CA ARG A 93 -16.45 -15.26 10.97
C ARG A 93 -15.49 -14.18 10.49
N PHE A 94 -14.21 -14.28 10.85
CA PHE A 94 -13.18 -13.29 10.54
C PHE A 94 -13.29 -12.73 9.10
N TRP A 95 -13.44 -13.58 8.09
CA TRP A 95 -13.58 -13.20 6.68
C TRP A 95 -14.80 -12.33 6.36
N GLN A 96 -15.91 -12.46 7.10
CA GLN A 96 -17.12 -11.66 6.89
C GLN A 96 -16.94 -10.19 7.29
N PHE A 97 -15.91 -9.88 8.09
CA PHE A 97 -15.65 -8.52 8.57
C PHE A 97 -14.43 -7.88 7.92
N MET A 98 -13.50 -8.66 7.36
CA MET A 98 -12.21 -8.15 6.88
C MET A 98 -12.35 -7.22 5.67
N GLU A 99 -12.94 -7.70 4.57
CA GLU A 99 -13.18 -6.85 3.40
C GLU A 99 -14.11 -5.68 3.77
N PRO A 100 -15.20 -5.94 4.54
CA PRO A 100 -16.06 -4.86 4.96
C PRO A 100 -15.43 -3.74 5.79
N SER A 101 -14.53 -4.08 6.70
CA SER A 101 -13.96 -3.08 7.61
C SER A 101 -12.73 -2.37 7.03
N HIS A 102 -12.16 -2.89 5.94
CA HIS A 102 -10.83 -2.48 5.48
C HIS A 102 -10.73 -2.16 3.99
N GLY A 103 -11.80 -2.36 3.22
CA GLY A 103 -11.87 -2.12 1.77
C GLY A 103 -11.08 -3.14 0.93
N TYR A 104 -10.45 -4.12 1.57
CA TYR A 104 -9.70 -5.19 0.92
C TYR A 104 -9.91 -6.50 1.68
N PRO A 105 -10.07 -7.63 0.97
CA PRO A 105 -10.21 -8.94 1.58
C PRO A 105 -8.91 -9.46 2.19
N PHE A 106 -9.07 -10.50 3.00
CA PHE A 106 -7.97 -11.33 3.45
C PHE A 106 -7.77 -12.47 2.44
N LEU A 107 -6.61 -12.50 1.77
CA LEU A 107 -6.33 -13.49 0.73
C LEU A 107 -5.48 -14.64 1.28
N ALA A 108 -5.87 -15.87 1.00
CA ALA A 108 -5.09 -17.08 1.28
C ALA A 108 -4.59 -17.67 -0.04
N MET A 109 -3.28 -17.78 -0.21
CA MET A 109 -2.70 -18.10 -1.51
C MET A 109 -1.47 -18.99 -1.37
N LEU A 110 -1.18 -19.77 -2.41
CA LEU A 110 0.11 -20.45 -2.47
C LEU A 110 1.24 -19.43 -2.67
N ARG A 111 2.35 -19.64 -1.95
CA ARG A 111 3.56 -18.84 -2.07
C ARG A 111 4.07 -18.76 -3.50
N SER A 112 4.04 -19.87 -4.22
CA SER A 112 4.47 -19.96 -5.62
C SER A 112 3.70 -18.97 -6.49
N ARG A 113 2.38 -18.90 -6.33
CA ARG A 113 1.51 -18.01 -7.10
C ARG A 113 1.79 -16.53 -6.85
N ILE A 114 1.97 -16.13 -5.57
CA ILE A 114 2.36 -14.75 -5.24
C ILE A 114 3.68 -14.38 -5.92
N ILE A 115 4.66 -15.28 -5.87
CA ILE A 115 5.96 -15.08 -6.51
C ILE A 115 5.81 -14.96 -8.03
N ASP A 116 5.04 -15.85 -8.66
CA ASP A 116 4.82 -15.86 -10.10
C ASP A 116 4.18 -14.56 -10.57
N MET A 117 3.17 -14.06 -9.87
CA MET A 117 2.50 -12.80 -10.19
C MET A 117 3.41 -11.58 -9.99
N LEU A 118 4.11 -11.51 -8.85
CA LEU A 118 5.04 -10.41 -8.58
C LEU A 118 6.18 -10.38 -9.61
N HIS A 119 6.76 -11.54 -9.93
CA HIS A 119 7.80 -11.66 -10.95
C HIS A 119 7.25 -11.38 -12.36
N GLY A 120 6.03 -11.85 -12.64
CA GLY A 120 5.32 -11.68 -13.90
C GLY A 120 5.17 -10.20 -14.28
N ALA A 121 4.75 -9.38 -13.31
CA ALA A 121 4.42 -7.97 -13.48
C ALA A 121 5.62 -7.00 -13.52
N LEU A 122 6.85 -7.44 -13.25
CA LEU A 122 8.03 -6.56 -13.27
C LEU A 122 8.40 -6.14 -14.70
N LEU A 123 8.67 -4.85 -14.88
CA LEU A 123 9.05 -4.27 -16.18
C LEU A 123 10.53 -4.51 -16.48
N GLY A 124 10.83 -5.10 -17.64
CA GLY A 124 12.22 -5.35 -18.06
C GLY A 124 12.95 -6.37 -17.17
N LYS A 125 12.21 -7.29 -16.54
CA LYS A 125 12.75 -8.32 -15.64
C LYS A 125 13.93 -9.11 -16.22
N ASP A 126 13.95 -9.35 -17.53
CA ASP A 126 15.02 -10.09 -18.21
C ASP A 126 16.39 -9.38 -18.15
N SER A 127 16.42 -8.06 -18.00
CA SER A 127 17.66 -7.28 -17.88
C SER A 127 18.01 -6.90 -16.44
N LYS A 128 17.03 -6.92 -15.53
CA LYS A 128 17.19 -6.49 -14.13
C LYS A 128 17.36 -7.64 -13.14
N ILE A 129 16.92 -8.85 -13.49
CA ILE A 129 17.00 -10.02 -12.61
C ILE A 129 18.11 -10.95 -13.10
N ARG A 130 19.06 -11.28 -12.20
CA ARG A 130 20.08 -12.30 -12.43
C ARG A 130 19.77 -13.52 -11.57
N ASN A 131 19.50 -14.65 -12.22
CA ASN A 131 19.28 -15.94 -11.58
C ASN A 131 20.59 -16.75 -11.50
N SER A 132 20.59 -17.82 -10.71
CA SER A 132 21.76 -18.71 -10.49
C SER A 132 23.03 -18.00 -9.99
N VAL A 133 22.87 -16.89 -9.27
CA VAL A 133 23.99 -16.11 -8.72
C VAL A 133 23.92 -16.03 -7.21
N GLU A 134 24.97 -16.52 -6.54
CA GLU A 134 25.11 -16.39 -5.09
C GLU A 134 25.98 -15.19 -4.74
N VAL A 135 25.58 -14.39 -3.74
CA VAL A 135 26.43 -13.32 -3.21
C VAL A 135 27.44 -13.92 -2.23
N VAL A 136 28.73 -13.69 -2.47
CA VAL A 136 29.82 -14.23 -1.63
C VAL A 136 30.62 -13.15 -0.90
N GLY A 137 30.51 -11.89 -1.31
CA GLY A 137 31.17 -10.76 -0.66
C GLY A 137 30.44 -9.43 -0.88
N ILE A 138 30.54 -8.53 0.11
CA ILE A 138 30.03 -7.16 0.06
C ILE A 138 31.13 -6.25 0.56
N GLU A 139 31.51 -5.28 -0.26
CA GLU A 139 32.60 -4.33 0.00
C GLU A 139 32.04 -2.90 -0.07
N PRO A 140 31.70 -2.29 1.08
CA PRO A 140 31.27 -0.89 1.13
C PRO A 140 32.36 0.06 0.64
N GLN A 141 31.97 1.11 -0.10
CA GLN A 141 32.85 2.18 -0.56
C GLN A 141 32.29 3.54 -0.13
N ALA A 142 33.10 4.60 -0.28
CA ALA A 142 32.72 5.97 0.07
C ALA A 142 31.47 6.44 -0.70
N ASP A 143 31.35 6.07 -1.97
CA ASP A 143 30.33 6.48 -2.93
C ASP A 143 29.41 5.35 -3.41
N GLY A 144 29.67 4.10 -3.02
CA GLY A 144 28.87 2.95 -3.43
C GLY A 144 29.21 1.66 -2.70
N VAL A 145 28.96 0.54 -3.36
CA VAL A 145 29.20 -0.81 -2.85
C VAL A 145 29.50 -1.78 -4.00
N ARG A 146 30.51 -2.62 -3.79
CA ARG A 146 30.86 -3.72 -4.68
C ARG A 146 30.37 -5.04 -4.11
N VAL A 147 29.60 -5.77 -4.90
CA VAL A 147 29.06 -7.08 -4.54
C VAL A 147 29.74 -8.15 -5.38
N ARG A 148 30.39 -9.10 -4.71
CA ARG A 148 31.07 -10.23 -5.36
C ARG A 148 30.14 -11.43 -5.44
N LEU A 149 30.06 -12.02 -6.62
CA LEU A 149 29.21 -13.17 -6.91
C LEU A 149 30.02 -14.47 -6.95
N GLY A 150 29.33 -15.60 -6.74
CA GLY A 150 29.94 -16.94 -6.70
C GLY A 150 30.55 -17.38 -8.03
N ASP A 151 30.13 -16.78 -9.15
CA ASP A 151 30.74 -16.97 -10.48
C ASP A 151 32.01 -16.13 -10.69
N GLY A 152 32.43 -15.35 -9.68
CA GLY A 152 33.58 -14.45 -9.73
C GLY A 152 33.27 -13.06 -10.30
N SER A 153 32.07 -12.83 -10.84
CA SER A 153 31.68 -11.52 -11.36
C SER A 153 31.39 -10.51 -10.23
N LEU A 154 31.46 -9.23 -10.58
CA LEU A 154 31.20 -8.11 -9.68
C LEU A 154 29.96 -7.33 -10.13
N VAL A 155 29.19 -6.87 -9.15
CA VAL A 155 28.05 -5.97 -9.35
C VAL A 155 28.25 -4.73 -8.50
N GLU A 156 28.19 -3.57 -9.15
CA GLU A 156 28.30 -2.27 -8.48
C GLU A 156 26.91 -1.66 -8.27
N GLY A 157 26.75 -1.01 -7.12
CA GLY A 157 25.57 -0.20 -6.80
C GLY A 157 25.90 0.87 -5.78
N SER A 158 24.88 1.65 -5.42
CA SER A 158 24.96 2.66 -4.36
C SER A 158 24.70 2.07 -2.98
N ILE A 159 23.81 1.06 -2.90
CA ILE A 159 23.47 0.30 -1.68
C ILE A 159 23.14 -1.16 -1.99
N VAL A 160 23.25 -2.03 -0.98
CA VAL A 160 22.75 -3.42 -0.96
C VAL A 160 21.57 -3.54 -0.01
N ILE A 161 20.47 -4.12 -0.48
CA ILE A 161 19.31 -4.49 0.33
C ILE A 161 19.21 -6.03 0.41
N GLY A 162 19.38 -6.58 1.61
CA GLY A 162 19.23 -8.01 1.88
C GLY A 162 17.78 -8.41 2.13
N THR A 163 17.18 -9.14 1.19
CA THR A 163 15.83 -9.74 1.26
C THR A 163 15.85 -11.27 1.13
N ASP A 164 17.02 -11.87 1.37
CA ASP A 164 17.37 -13.28 1.14
C ASP A 164 16.97 -14.23 2.28
N GLY A 165 16.08 -13.76 3.16
CA GLY A 165 15.31 -14.58 4.09
C GLY A 165 16.06 -15.08 5.33
N VAL A 166 15.53 -16.15 5.92
CA VAL A 166 16.00 -16.64 7.24
C VAL A 166 17.46 -17.08 7.25
N HIS A 167 17.97 -17.60 6.12
CA HIS A 167 19.39 -17.96 5.96
C HIS A 167 20.21 -16.87 5.25
N SER A 168 19.83 -15.60 5.45
CA SER A 168 20.43 -14.45 4.75
C SER A 168 21.96 -14.48 4.75
N LYS A 169 22.52 -14.57 3.55
CA LYS A 169 23.95 -14.42 3.29
C LYS A 169 24.36 -12.95 3.43
N THR A 170 23.50 -12.03 3.02
CA THR A 170 23.72 -10.59 3.22
C THR A 170 23.87 -10.26 4.70
N ARG A 171 23.05 -10.85 5.59
CA ARG A 171 23.18 -10.68 7.04
C ARG A 171 24.52 -11.20 7.55
N GLN A 172 24.94 -12.39 7.15
CA GLN A 172 26.23 -12.96 7.58
C GLN A 172 27.41 -12.08 7.15
N LEU A 173 27.37 -11.54 5.93
CA LEU A 173 28.39 -10.63 5.42
C LEU A 173 28.36 -9.29 6.16
N MET A 174 27.18 -8.74 6.44
CA MET A 174 27.03 -7.53 7.23
C MET A 174 27.55 -7.70 8.66
N GLN A 175 27.31 -8.85 9.31
CA GLN A 175 27.83 -9.16 10.63
C GLN A 175 29.37 -9.23 10.66
N ARG A 176 30.00 -9.69 9.58
CA ARG A 176 31.47 -9.64 9.46
C ARG A 176 31.96 -8.20 9.35
N LEU A 177 31.31 -7.38 8.53
CA LEU A 177 31.65 -5.95 8.40
C LEU A 177 31.55 -5.21 9.75
N LEU A 178 30.48 -5.46 10.52
CA LEU A 178 30.33 -4.92 11.88
C LEU A 178 31.42 -5.40 12.85
N ALA A 179 31.90 -6.63 12.69
CA ALA A 179 32.97 -7.16 13.52
C ALA A 179 34.32 -6.53 13.16
N ASP A 180 34.57 -6.32 11.87
CA ASP A 180 35.80 -5.72 11.34
C ASP A 180 35.94 -4.24 11.72
N ASP A 181 34.83 -3.49 11.82
CA ASP A 181 34.83 -2.07 12.23
C ASP A 181 34.69 -1.84 13.75
N GLY A 182 34.56 -2.92 14.54
CA GLY A 182 34.47 -2.88 15.99
C GLY A 182 33.11 -2.43 16.55
N SER A 183 32.06 -2.33 15.72
CA SER A 183 30.72 -1.89 16.12
C SER A 183 29.83 -2.97 16.76
N VAL A 184 30.34 -4.19 16.94
CA VAL A 184 29.57 -5.31 17.54
C VAL A 184 29.47 -5.15 19.07
N GLU A 185 28.24 -4.99 19.58
CA GLU A 185 27.91 -5.41 20.96
C GLU A 185 27.92 -6.94 21.05
N LYS A 186 28.41 -7.48 22.17
CA LYS A 186 28.76 -8.90 22.46
C LYS A 186 27.66 -9.97 22.28
N THR A 187 26.55 -9.73 21.61
CA THR A 187 25.36 -10.60 21.66
C THR A 187 25.24 -11.62 20.51
N THR A 188 25.96 -11.49 19.39
CA THR A 188 26.14 -12.60 18.41
C THR A 188 27.52 -12.54 17.75
N LEU A 189 28.34 -13.57 18.00
CA LEU A 189 29.67 -13.68 17.38
C LEU A 189 29.55 -13.97 15.87
N PRO A 190 30.49 -13.50 15.03
CA PRO A 190 30.54 -13.87 13.62
C PRO A 190 30.48 -15.39 13.43
N GLY A 191 29.48 -15.86 12.68
CA GLY A 191 29.28 -17.30 12.41
C GLY A 191 28.24 -18.01 13.29
N GLN A 192 27.64 -17.34 14.29
CA GLN A 192 26.46 -17.85 14.99
C GLN A 192 25.18 -17.19 14.43
N SER A 193 24.25 -18.00 13.92
CA SER A 193 22.98 -17.49 13.41
C SER A 193 22.08 -17.02 14.56
N PRO A 194 21.54 -15.77 14.51
CA PRO A 194 20.51 -15.33 15.45
C PRO A 194 19.15 -16.01 15.21
N MET A 195 19.01 -16.75 14.12
CA MET A 195 17.82 -17.52 13.77
C MET A 195 18.02 -18.97 14.21
N VAL A 196 17.20 -19.44 15.17
CA VAL A 196 17.30 -20.78 15.78
C VAL A 196 16.04 -21.58 15.51
N ALA A 197 16.20 -22.81 15.01
CA ALA A 197 15.09 -23.75 14.84
C ALA A 197 14.54 -24.17 16.21
N SER A 198 13.27 -23.84 16.45
CA SER A 198 12.54 -24.27 17.66
C SER A 198 11.46 -25.31 17.35
N PHE A 199 11.02 -25.35 16.09
CA PHE A 199 9.97 -26.24 15.61
C PHE A 199 10.36 -26.83 14.26
N ASN A 200 9.77 -27.97 13.90
CA ASN A 200 9.76 -28.49 12.54
C ASN A 200 8.31 -28.73 12.09
N GLY A 201 8.13 -28.91 10.79
CA GLY A 201 6.81 -29.13 10.24
C GLY A 201 6.77 -29.42 8.76
N ILE A 202 5.66 -30.05 8.37
CA ILE A 202 5.31 -30.31 6.98
C ILE A 202 4.35 -29.23 6.51
N PHE A 203 4.63 -28.64 5.35
CA PHE A 203 3.69 -27.86 4.55
C PHE A 203 3.30 -28.69 3.33
N GLY A 204 2.02 -28.74 2.99
CA GLY A 204 1.57 -29.56 1.87
C GLY A 204 0.15 -29.28 1.43
N ARG A 205 -0.28 -30.03 0.41
CA ARG A 205 -1.65 -29.99 -0.11
C ARG A 205 -2.18 -31.41 -0.28
N ALA A 206 -3.44 -31.65 0.08
CA ALA A 206 -4.09 -32.95 -0.01
C ALA A 206 -5.47 -32.83 -0.66
N SER A 207 -5.87 -33.84 -1.43
CA SER A 207 -7.23 -33.94 -1.97
C SER A 207 -8.13 -34.56 -0.91
N VAL A 208 -9.07 -33.82 -0.32
CA VAL A 208 -9.83 -34.26 0.87
C VAL A 208 -11.35 -34.29 0.65
N ALA A 209 -11.80 -34.21 -0.61
CA ALA A 209 -13.21 -34.15 -0.96
C ALA A 209 -14.03 -35.35 -0.47
N ASP A 210 -13.40 -36.53 -0.35
CA ASP A 210 -14.01 -37.77 0.12
C ASP A 210 -14.12 -37.88 1.65
N LEU A 211 -13.45 -36.99 2.39
CA LEU A 211 -13.43 -36.99 3.85
C LEU A 211 -14.61 -36.21 4.47
N GLY A 212 -15.51 -35.67 3.66
CA GLY A 212 -16.69 -34.94 4.15
C GLY A 212 -16.36 -33.68 4.96
N ILE A 213 -15.18 -33.11 4.77
CA ILE A 213 -14.73 -31.92 5.50
C ILE A 213 -15.45 -30.70 4.96
N GLU A 214 -15.89 -29.82 5.85
CA GLU A 214 -16.57 -28.57 5.50
C GLU A 214 -15.71 -27.66 4.60
N PRO A 215 -16.14 -27.35 3.37
CA PRO A 215 -15.41 -26.45 2.47
C PRO A 215 -15.34 -25.01 2.98
N GLY A 216 -14.34 -24.25 2.49
CA GLY A 216 -14.14 -22.83 2.83
C GLY A 216 -13.83 -22.59 4.31
N THR A 217 -13.27 -23.59 4.99
CA THR A 217 -13.07 -23.57 6.45
C THR A 217 -11.60 -23.76 6.82
N TRP A 218 -11.09 -22.86 7.66
CA TRP A 218 -9.77 -22.98 8.25
C TRP A 218 -9.88 -23.73 9.58
N PHE A 219 -9.34 -24.94 9.64
CA PHE A 219 -9.18 -25.69 10.88
C PHE A 219 -7.81 -25.45 11.51
N GLU A 220 -7.80 -25.15 12.81
CA GLU A 220 -6.58 -25.05 13.60
C GLU A 220 -6.68 -25.98 14.81
N SER A 221 -6.00 -27.12 14.70
CA SER A 221 -5.91 -28.15 15.73
C SER A 221 -4.81 -27.82 16.75
N ARG A 222 -5.14 -27.90 18.03
CA ARG A 222 -4.26 -27.58 19.17
C ARG A 222 -4.39 -28.62 20.29
N GLY A 223 -3.49 -28.58 21.27
CA GLY A 223 -3.61 -29.36 22.51
C GLY A 223 -3.04 -30.78 22.47
N ALA A 224 -2.63 -31.30 21.30
CA ALA A 224 -1.98 -32.59 21.15
C ALA A 224 -0.44 -32.55 21.22
N GLY A 225 0.15 -31.41 21.57
CA GLY A 225 1.61 -31.19 21.52
C GLY A 225 2.16 -30.85 20.13
N VAL A 226 1.26 -30.67 19.16
CA VAL A 226 1.52 -30.19 17.79
C VAL A 226 0.38 -29.24 17.41
N ILE A 227 0.66 -28.23 16.59
CA ILE A 227 -0.38 -27.41 15.94
C ILE A 227 -0.53 -27.91 14.51
N ILE A 228 -1.76 -28.17 14.07
CA ILE A 228 -2.05 -28.49 12.67
C ILE A 228 -3.02 -27.46 12.13
N GLN A 229 -2.61 -26.72 11.11
CA GLN A 229 -3.47 -25.80 10.37
C GLN A 229 -3.86 -26.47 9.05
N GLY A 230 -5.16 -26.50 8.74
CA GLY A 230 -5.70 -27.06 7.50
C GLY A 230 -6.74 -26.12 6.91
N LEU A 231 -6.47 -25.59 5.72
CA LEU A 231 -7.40 -24.73 4.98
C LEU A 231 -8.02 -25.53 3.85
N VAL A 232 -9.32 -25.74 3.93
CA VAL A 232 -10.07 -26.46 2.88
C VAL A 232 -10.66 -25.43 1.92
N GLY A 233 -10.23 -25.50 0.66
CA GLY A 233 -10.74 -24.61 -0.39
C GLY A 233 -12.24 -24.80 -0.60
N ALA A 234 -12.95 -23.71 -0.89
CA ALA A 234 -14.40 -23.75 -1.12
C ALA A 234 -14.78 -24.47 -2.43
N GLU A 235 -13.90 -24.46 -3.43
CA GLU A 235 -14.25 -24.80 -4.82
C GLU A 235 -13.48 -25.99 -5.40
N ASP A 236 -12.35 -26.38 -4.78
CA ASP A 236 -11.43 -27.37 -5.36
C ASP A 236 -11.36 -28.70 -4.59
N GLY A 237 -12.01 -28.80 -3.42
CA GLY A 237 -11.99 -29.98 -2.57
C GLY A 237 -10.60 -30.35 -2.03
N LYS A 238 -9.65 -29.40 -2.01
CA LYS A 238 -8.29 -29.61 -1.53
C LYS A 238 -8.06 -28.91 -0.19
N MET A 239 -7.28 -29.54 0.66
CA MET A 239 -6.76 -28.96 1.90
C MET A 239 -5.31 -28.55 1.71
N THR A 240 -4.98 -27.29 1.98
CA THR A 240 -3.59 -26.86 2.20
C THR A 240 -3.31 -26.92 3.69
N PHE A 241 -2.26 -27.62 4.11
CA PHE A 241 -1.97 -27.86 5.52
C PHE A 241 -0.55 -27.48 5.93
N ALA A 242 -0.39 -27.17 7.22
CA ALA A 242 0.88 -26.90 7.87
C ALA A 242 0.88 -27.53 9.27
N THR A 243 1.96 -28.21 9.64
CA THR A 243 2.16 -28.74 11.00
C THR A 243 3.24 -27.94 11.72
N ILE A 244 3.12 -27.74 13.02
CA ILE A 244 4.13 -27.05 13.84
C ILE A 244 4.37 -27.89 15.10
N LYS A 245 5.48 -28.62 15.12
CA LYS A 245 5.85 -29.53 16.21
C LYS A 245 7.13 -29.03 16.89
N PRO A 246 7.18 -28.91 18.23
CA PRO A 246 8.40 -28.54 18.94
C PRO A 246 9.51 -29.57 18.72
N LEU A 247 10.73 -29.09 18.52
CA LEU A 247 11.91 -29.97 18.49
C LEU A 247 12.18 -30.57 19.88
N ASN A 248 12.56 -31.84 19.92
CA ASN A 248 13.02 -32.52 21.12
C ASN A 248 14.44 -32.08 21.53
N ALA A 249 14.93 -32.49 22.70
CA ALA A 249 16.23 -32.06 23.21
C ALA A 249 17.41 -32.44 22.30
N GLY A 250 17.39 -33.64 21.70
CA GLY A 250 18.40 -34.11 20.77
C GLY A 250 18.34 -33.37 19.42
N GLU A 251 17.14 -33.15 18.89
CA GLU A 251 16.94 -32.38 17.66
C GLU A 251 17.38 -30.92 17.83
N ARG A 252 17.09 -30.31 18.97
CA ARG A 252 17.57 -28.95 19.30
C ARG A 252 19.09 -28.91 19.39
N ALA A 253 19.71 -29.87 20.07
CA ALA A 253 21.17 -29.96 20.15
C ALA A 253 21.80 -30.11 18.76
N ALA A 254 21.22 -30.94 17.88
CA ALA A 254 21.68 -31.10 16.50
C ALA A 254 21.47 -29.84 15.64
N ALA A 255 20.36 -29.11 15.83
CA ALA A 255 20.11 -27.85 15.13
C ALA A 255 21.05 -26.71 15.57
N VAL A 256 21.46 -26.70 16.85
CA VAL A 256 22.46 -25.76 17.38
C VAL A 256 23.87 -26.16 16.94
N ALA A 257 24.20 -27.45 16.96
CA ALA A 257 25.52 -27.96 16.57
C ALA A 257 25.85 -27.75 15.10
N SER A 258 24.86 -27.66 14.21
CA SER A 258 25.07 -27.25 12.81
C SER A 258 25.37 -25.76 12.65
N GLY A 259 25.41 -24.96 13.74
CA GLY A 259 25.78 -23.55 13.74
C GLY A 259 24.74 -22.62 13.08
N GLY A 260 23.48 -23.06 12.97
CA GLY A 260 22.52 -22.43 12.07
C GLY A 260 22.87 -22.61 10.57
N GLY A 261 23.88 -23.44 10.29
CA GLY A 261 24.17 -23.99 8.98
C GLY A 261 23.07 -24.95 8.55
N ARG A 262 22.76 -24.88 7.25
CA ARG A 262 21.73 -25.65 6.52
C ARG A 262 21.74 -27.11 6.97
N ARG A 263 20.72 -27.55 7.73
CA ARG A 263 20.40 -28.98 7.81
C ARG A 263 20.21 -29.51 6.38
N PRO A 264 20.61 -30.76 6.07
CA PRO A 264 20.23 -31.39 4.82
C PRO A 264 18.71 -31.24 4.61
N ARG A 265 18.30 -31.07 3.35
CA ARG A 265 16.88 -31.03 3.01
C ARG A 265 16.26 -32.32 3.56
N TYR A 266 15.22 -32.20 4.39
CA TYR A 266 14.48 -33.36 4.87
C TYR A 266 14.06 -34.23 3.68
N SER A 267 14.32 -35.52 3.80
CA SER A 267 13.89 -36.52 2.83
C SER A 267 12.41 -36.81 2.98
N ASP A 268 11.83 -37.47 1.97
CA ASP A 268 10.43 -37.92 2.05
C ASP A 268 10.24 -38.91 3.21
N ALA A 269 11.26 -39.71 3.53
CA ALA A 269 11.24 -40.62 4.67
C ALA A 269 11.17 -39.86 6.01
N ASP A 270 11.89 -38.74 6.14
CA ASP A 270 11.80 -37.89 7.35
C ASP A 270 10.40 -37.28 7.49
N ALA A 271 9.79 -36.88 6.36
CA ALA A 271 8.43 -36.36 6.35
C ALA A 271 7.40 -37.45 6.71
N ASP A 272 7.57 -38.68 6.22
CA ASP A 272 6.71 -39.81 6.57
C ASP A 272 6.84 -40.21 8.06
N GLU A 273 8.06 -40.20 8.62
CA GLU A 273 8.28 -40.43 10.05
C GLU A 273 7.62 -39.33 10.90
N HIS A 274 7.78 -38.07 10.50
CA HIS A 274 7.12 -36.95 11.17
C HIS A 274 5.60 -37.10 11.12
N ALA A 275 5.03 -37.41 9.96
CA ALA A 275 3.60 -37.64 9.79
C ALA A 275 3.09 -38.82 10.63
N ALA A 276 3.82 -39.94 10.65
CA ALA A 276 3.50 -41.10 11.48
C ALA A 276 3.46 -40.74 12.98
N SER A 277 4.34 -39.84 13.44
CA SER A 277 4.38 -39.41 14.84
C SER A 277 3.14 -38.61 15.28
N ILE A 278 2.42 -38.00 14.35
CA ILE A 278 1.22 -37.18 14.59
C ILE A 278 -0.04 -37.72 13.91
N GLN A 279 0.01 -38.92 13.32
CA GLN A 279 -1.05 -39.49 12.51
C GLN A 279 -2.41 -39.58 13.24
N HIS A 280 -2.39 -39.74 14.56
CA HIS A 280 -3.57 -39.87 15.42
C HIS A 280 -4.22 -38.53 15.77
N VAL A 281 -3.57 -37.40 15.47
CA VAL A 281 -4.07 -36.07 15.84
C VAL A 281 -5.22 -35.69 14.92
N LEU A 282 -6.34 -35.28 15.49
CA LEU A 282 -7.51 -34.84 14.73
C LEU A 282 -7.27 -33.44 14.15
N VAL A 283 -7.40 -33.30 12.83
CA VAL A 283 -7.32 -32.02 12.12
C VAL A 283 -8.66 -31.29 12.21
N CYS A 284 -9.75 -32.03 12.01
CA CYS A 284 -11.12 -31.60 12.23
C CYS A 284 -11.94 -32.75 12.85
N PRO A 285 -13.20 -32.52 13.27
CA PRO A 285 -14.02 -33.59 13.84
C PRO A 285 -14.07 -34.81 12.92
N GLY A 286 -13.67 -35.97 13.42
CA GLY A 286 -13.71 -37.25 12.70
C GLY A 286 -12.60 -37.47 11.66
N VAL A 287 -11.67 -36.54 11.45
CA VAL A 287 -10.58 -36.69 10.46
C VAL A 287 -9.22 -36.50 11.12
N THR A 288 -8.36 -37.51 10.98
CA THR A 288 -7.02 -37.52 11.53
C THR A 288 -6.00 -36.94 10.54
N PHE A 289 -4.81 -36.58 11.04
CA PHE A 289 -3.72 -36.19 10.15
C PHE A 289 -3.25 -37.36 9.28
N GLY A 290 -3.37 -38.61 9.76
CA GLY A 290 -3.11 -39.79 8.94
C GLY A 290 -3.99 -39.85 7.69
N ASP A 291 -5.29 -39.53 7.85
CA ASP A 291 -6.25 -39.49 6.72
C ASP A 291 -5.88 -38.43 5.69
N VAL A 292 -5.44 -37.26 6.15
CA VAL A 292 -4.97 -36.16 5.30
C VAL A 292 -3.65 -36.52 4.61
N TRP A 293 -2.69 -37.08 5.36
CA TRP A 293 -1.37 -37.44 4.86
C TRP A 293 -1.42 -38.55 3.80
N ALA A 294 -2.35 -39.49 3.92
CA ALA A 294 -2.59 -40.54 2.93
C ALA A 294 -3.07 -40.00 1.57
N ARG A 295 -3.64 -38.78 1.55
CA ARG A 295 -4.16 -38.09 0.35
C ARG A 295 -3.29 -36.90 -0.07
N ALA A 296 -2.15 -36.71 0.59
CA ALA A 296 -1.30 -35.57 0.31
C ALA A 296 -0.50 -35.77 -0.98
N ASP A 297 -0.49 -34.71 -1.80
CA ASP A 297 0.32 -34.61 -3.00
C ASP A 297 1.78 -34.45 -2.58
N ARG A 298 2.55 -35.54 -2.69
CA ARG A 298 3.94 -35.61 -2.22
C ARG A 298 4.83 -34.60 -2.93
N GLU A 299 4.56 -34.25 -4.18
CA GLU A 299 5.34 -33.24 -4.92
C GLU A 299 5.16 -31.83 -4.36
N LEU A 300 4.00 -31.55 -3.75
CA LEU A 300 3.71 -30.27 -3.12
C LEU A 300 4.04 -30.24 -1.62
N CYS A 301 4.48 -31.37 -1.06
CA CYS A 301 4.85 -31.47 0.35
C CYS A 301 6.31 -31.10 0.58
N VAL A 302 6.56 -30.37 1.67
CA VAL A 302 7.92 -30.07 2.11
C VAL A 302 7.98 -30.04 3.63
N MET A 303 8.93 -30.78 4.19
CA MET A 303 9.29 -30.66 5.60
C MET A 303 10.41 -29.63 5.75
N VAL A 304 10.25 -28.70 6.70
CA VAL A 304 11.23 -27.66 7.00
C VAL A 304 11.34 -27.45 8.50
N ASP A 305 12.50 -26.98 8.93
CA ASP A 305 12.63 -26.33 10.21
C ASP A 305 11.94 -24.97 10.15
N GLN A 306 11.40 -24.54 11.29
CA GLN A 306 10.86 -23.21 11.47
C GLN A 306 11.79 -22.48 12.44
N GLU A 307 12.74 -21.74 11.87
CA GLU A 307 13.61 -20.90 12.65
C GLU A 307 12.89 -19.64 13.12
N GLU A 308 13.24 -19.22 14.34
CA GLU A 308 12.78 -17.98 14.93
C GLU A 308 13.98 -17.13 15.32
N GLY A 309 13.87 -15.83 15.16
CA GLY A 309 14.89 -14.91 15.62
C GLY A 309 14.56 -13.46 15.31
N PHE A 310 15.16 -12.57 16.09
CA PHE A 310 15.07 -11.13 15.91
C PHE A 310 16.49 -10.56 15.99
N VAL A 311 16.89 -9.84 14.94
CA VAL A 311 18.19 -9.19 14.84
C VAL A 311 18.06 -7.77 15.37
N GLU A 312 18.96 -7.35 16.25
CA GLU A 312 18.92 -5.99 16.81
C GLU A 312 19.44 -4.93 15.83
N GLN A 313 20.45 -5.26 15.02
CA GLN A 313 21.05 -4.33 14.05
C GLN A 313 20.63 -4.68 12.61
N TRP A 314 19.90 -3.78 11.94
CA TRP A 314 19.30 -4.03 10.61
C TRP A 314 20.12 -3.44 9.45
N TYR A 315 21.15 -2.65 9.73
CA TYR A 315 21.97 -1.99 8.73
C TYR A 315 23.41 -1.77 9.23
N HIS A 316 24.33 -1.49 8.29
CA HIS A 316 25.73 -1.17 8.59
C HIS A 316 25.98 0.34 8.62
N GLY A 317 26.83 0.82 9.55
CA GLY A 317 27.10 2.25 9.78
C GLY A 317 27.60 3.03 8.56
N SER A 318 28.19 2.35 7.57
CA SER A 318 28.58 2.94 6.27
C SER A 318 27.41 3.55 5.47
N GLY A 319 26.15 3.17 5.76
CA GLY A 319 24.99 3.50 4.94
C GLY A 319 24.90 2.74 3.61
N ARG A 320 25.71 1.69 3.40
CA ARG A 320 25.76 0.91 2.15
C ARG A 320 25.05 -0.44 2.19
N VAL A 321 24.69 -0.93 3.37
CA VAL A 321 24.08 -2.26 3.55
C VAL A 321 22.92 -2.17 4.53
N VAL A 322 21.75 -2.69 4.14
CA VAL A 322 20.53 -2.75 4.95
C VAL A 322 19.79 -4.07 4.72
N LEU A 323 19.08 -4.57 5.73
CA LEU A 323 18.35 -5.83 5.70
C LEU A 323 16.84 -5.60 5.89
N VAL A 324 16.02 -6.46 5.25
CA VAL A 324 14.55 -6.34 5.25
C VAL A 324 13.87 -7.71 5.36
N GLY A 325 12.79 -7.77 6.14
CA GLY A 325 11.92 -8.94 6.27
C GLY A 325 12.53 -10.09 7.07
N ASP A 326 12.36 -11.33 6.60
CA ASP A 326 12.87 -12.54 7.26
C ASP A 326 14.41 -12.53 7.44
N ALA A 327 15.14 -11.63 6.78
CA ALA A 327 16.55 -11.40 7.02
C ALA A 327 16.85 -10.79 8.40
N VAL A 328 15.90 -10.09 9.02
CA VAL A 328 16.06 -9.44 10.34
C VAL A 328 15.07 -9.92 11.39
N HIS A 329 13.86 -10.28 11.02
CA HIS A 329 12.86 -10.73 11.96
C HIS A 329 12.10 -11.93 11.38
N LYS A 330 12.23 -13.09 12.03
CA LYS A 330 11.50 -14.30 11.65
C LYS A 330 10.68 -14.79 12.82
N SER A 331 9.36 -14.84 12.62
CA SER A 331 8.41 -15.49 13.53
C SER A 331 7.98 -16.84 12.97
N THR A 332 7.55 -17.74 13.87
CA THR A 332 6.91 -19.00 13.49
C THR A 332 5.68 -18.74 12.62
N SER A 333 5.43 -19.65 11.66
CA SER A 333 4.36 -19.53 10.66
C SER A 333 2.93 -19.49 11.22
N ALA A 334 2.74 -19.78 12.52
CA ALA A 334 1.44 -19.86 13.20
C ALA A 334 0.55 -18.61 13.03
N ASN A 335 1.15 -17.42 12.97
CA ASN A 335 0.41 -16.15 12.87
C ASN A 335 0.27 -15.64 11.43
N GLY A 336 0.99 -16.23 10.46
CA GLY A 336 0.93 -15.86 9.05
C GLY A 336 1.31 -14.41 8.71
N LEU A 337 2.03 -13.70 9.59
CA LEU A 337 2.38 -12.27 9.43
C LEU A 337 3.76 -12.01 8.80
N GLY A 338 4.61 -13.03 8.63
CA GLY A 338 6.01 -12.84 8.22
C GLY A 338 6.18 -12.06 6.90
N MET A 339 5.47 -12.47 5.84
CA MET A 339 5.51 -11.76 4.56
C MET A 339 4.94 -10.34 4.68
N THR A 340 3.79 -10.18 5.34
CA THR A 340 3.15 -8.89 5.57
C THR A 340 4.12 -7.92 6.24
N CYS A 341 4.74 -8.29 7.36
CA CYS A 341 5.72 -7.43 8.01
C CYS A 341 6.90 -7.08 7.09
N GLY A 342 7.40 -8.04 6.30
CA GLY A 342 8.48 -7.81 5.34
C GLY A 342 8.12 -6.83 4.22
N VAL A 343 6.93 -6.98 3.61
CA VAL A 343 6.45 -6.08 2.55
C VAL A 343 6.24 -4.66 3.08
N HIS A 344 5.71 -4.52 4.29
CA HIS A 344 5.58 -3.21 4.94
C HIS A 344 6.93 -2.58 5.26
N SER A 345 7.89 -3.36 5.78
CA SER A 345 9.26 -2.90 5.99
C SER A 345 9.91 -2.43 4.68
N ALA A 346 9.66 -3.14 3.58
CA ALA A 346 10.12 -2.73 2.25
C ALA A 346 9.50 -1.39 1.80
N ALA A 347 8.19 -1.19 2.01
CA ALA A 347 7.50 0.06 1.67
C ALA A 347 8.05 1.26 2.45
N VAL A 348 8.27 1.11 3.76
CA VAL A 348 8.84 2.18 4.62
C VAL A 348 10.25 2.57 4.16
N LEU A 349 11.11 1.57 3.90
CA LEU A 349 12.46 1.82 3.40
C LEU A 349 12.45 2.52 2.03
N ALA A 350 11.61 2.06 1.10
CA ALA A 350 11.47 2.67 -0.23
C ALA A 350 11.03 4.14 -0.15
N ASN A 351 10.05 4.45 0.72
CA ASN A 351 9.59 5.81 0.96
C ASN A 351 10.70 6.71 1.53
N GLY A 352 11.53 6.17 2.44
CA GLY A 352 12.67 6.89 3.02
C GLY A 352 13.75 7.18 1.98
N LEU A 353 14.09 6.18 1.16
CA LEU A 353 15.05 6.33 0.06
C LEU A 353 14.60 7.36 -0.97
N ARG A 354 13.34 7.31 -1.44
CA ARG A 354 12.84 8.31 -2.39
C ARG A 354 12.92 9.73 -1.83
N ARG A 355 12.48 9.94 -0.58
CA ARG A 355 12.54 11.27 0.06
C ARG A 355 13.96 11.81 0.07
N LEU A 356 14.93 10.98 0.46
CA LEU A 356 16.34 11.37 0.44
C LEU A 356 16.82 11.68 -0.98
N LEU A 357 16.51 10.83 -1.96
CA LEU A 357 16.98 10.99 -3.33
C LEU A 357 16.36 12.20 -4.06
N ALA A 358 15.16 12.62 -3.66
CA ALA A 358 14.54 13.84 -4.15
C ALA A 358 15.31 15.09 -3.73
N GLU A 359 15.94 15.07 -2.55
CA GLU A 359 16.74 16.17 -2.02
C GLU A 359 18.23 16.04 -2.40
N GLN A 360 18.74 14.81 -2.45
CA GLN A 360 20.14 14.46 -2.66
C GLN A 360 20.25 13.31 -3.66
N PRO A 361 20.39 13.59 -4.98
CA PRO A 361 20.49 12.56 -6.01
C PRO A 361 21.69 11.62 -5.86
N SER A 362 22.72 12.05 -5.14
CA SER A 362 23.93 11.28 -4.82
C SER A 362 24.23 11.41 -3.32
N PRO A 363 23.46 10.70 -2.47
CA PRO A 363 23.54 10.89 -1.02
C PRO A 363 24.81 10.27 -0.44
N SER A 364 25.30 10.87 0.63
CA SER A 364 26.44 10.35 1.40
C SER A 364 26.06 9.07 2.16
N GLY A 365 27.08 8.28 2.55
CA GLY A 365 26.87 7.12 3.42
C GLY A 365 26.17 7.50 4.73
N THR A 366 26.50 8.65 5.33
CA THR A 366 25.85 9.13 6.54
C THR A 366 24.37 9.42 6.34
N ALA A 367 24.00 10.11 5.26
CA ALA A 367 22.59 10.42 4.96
C ALA A 367 21.77 9.13 4.72
N LEU A 368 22.37 8.13 4.06
CA LEU A 368 21.75 6.81 3.90
C LEU A 368 21.60 6.08 5.23
N ALA A 369 22.63 6.12 6.09
CA ALA A 369 22.58 5.51 7.42
C ALA A 369 21.48 6.15 8.31
N GLU A 370 21.23 7.46 8.19
CA GLU A 370 20.11 8.12 8.89
C GLU A 370 18.74 7.63 8.40
N VAL A 371 18.58 7.41 7.08
CA VAL A 371 17.36 6.79 6.54
C VAL A 371 17.18 5.38 7.09
N PHE A 372 18.25 4.59 7.14
CA PHE A 372 18.21 3.22 7.66
C PHE A 372 17.92 3.17 9.17
N ALA A 373 18.48 4.11 9.94
CA ALA A 373 18.22 4.26 11.37
C ALA A 373 16.74 4.55 11.64
N ARG A 374 16.15 5.50 10.89
CA ARG A 374 14.71 5.82 10.99
C ARG A 374 13.84 4.62 10.61
N TYR A 375 14.18 3.96 9.51
CA TYR A 375 13.52 2.72 9.07
C TYR A 375 13.54 1.65 10.17
N GLN A 376 14.72 1.37 10.76
CA GLN A 376 14.85 0.38 11.83
C GLN A 376 14.01 0.77 13.05
N ALA A 377 14.12 2.02 13.53
CA ALA A 377 13.40 2.49 14.71
C ALA A 377 11.87 2.37 14.55
N GLU A 378 11.34 2.82 13.40
CA GLU A 378 9.92 2.75 13.09
C GLU A 378 9.43 1.30 13.00
N ARG A 379 10.15 0.44 12.25
CA ARG A 379 9.73 -0.94 12.05
C ARG A 379 9.92 -1.82 13.28
N GLN A 380 10.97 -1.61 14.07
CA GLN A 380 11.16 -2.36 15.31
C GLN A 380 10.05 -2.07 16.32
N ALA A 381 9.64 -0.80 16.46
CA ALA A 381 8.54 -0.42 17.35
C ALA A 381 7.21 -1.12 16.99
N GLU A 382 6.99 -1.42 15.70
CA GLU A 382 5.79 -2.13 15.25
C GLU A 382 5.93 -3.66 15.26
N VAL A 383 7.06 -4.19 14.80
CA VAL A 383 7.24 -5.62 14.57
C VAL A 383 7.65 -6.36 15.85
N ARG A 384 8.37 -5.71 16.77
CA ARG A 384 8.85 -6.36 18.00
C ARG A 384 7.70 -6.87 18.88
N PRO A 385 6.65 -6.08 19.19
CA PRO A 385 5.51 -6.60 19.96
C PRO A 385 4.80 -7.77 19.27
N LEU A 386 4.61 -7.68 17.95
CA LEU A 386 3.98 -8.75 17.15
C LEU A 386 4.81 -10.04 17.17
N TRP A 387 6.14 -9.90 17.16
CA TRP A 387 7.06 -11.02 17.25
C TRP A 387 7.03 -11.63 18.66
N ASP A 388 7.12 -10.82 19.72
CA ASP A 388 7.09 -11.27 21.12
C ASP A 388 5.77 -12.00 21.44
N ASP A 389 4.63 -11.45 21.02
CA ASP A 389 3.31 -12.06 21.22
C ASP A 389 3.16 -13.39 20.48
N GLY A 390 3.60 -13.45 19.22
CA GLY A 390 3.61 -14.70 18.44
C GLY A 390 4.52 -15.75 19.04
N HIS A 391 5.70 -15.33 19.50
CA HIS A 391 6.70 -16.17 20.15
C HIS A 391 6.17 -16.77 21.45
N ALA A 392 5.45 -15.99 22.27
CA ALA A 392 4.81 -16.44 23.50
C ALA A 392 3.62 -17.38 23.22
N MET A 393 2.77 -17.03 22.26
CA MET A 393 1.57 -17.79 21.91
C MET A 393 1.91 -19.23 21.48
N VAL A 394 2.82 -19.41 20.52
CA VAL A 394 3.15 -20.75 20.00
C VAL A 394 3.70 -21.66 21.10
N ARG A 395 4.54 -21.13 22.00
CA ARG A 395 5.06 -21.86 23.17
C ARG A 395 3.97 -22.21 24.18
N GLY A 396 3.00 -21.32 24.43
CA GLY A 396 1.88 -21.61 25.31
C GLY A 396 1.01 -22.76 24.80
N VAL A 397 0.74 -22.77 23.50
CA VAL A 397 -0.20 -23.70 22.85
C VAL A 397 0.42 -25.07 22.57
N THR A 398 1.73 -25.14 22.35
CA THR A 398 2.45 -26.40 22.09
C THR A 398 2.90 -27.12 23.37
N ARG A 399 2.79 -26.49 24.55
CA ARG A 399 3.05 -27.14 25.85
C ARG A 399 1.98 -28.18 26.17
N ARG A 400 2.32 -29.45 25.93
CA ARG A 400 1.50 -30.62 26.33
C ARG A 400 1.22 -30.54 27.84
N PHE A 401 -0.06 -30.55 28.22
CA PHE A 401 -0.56 -30.57 29.61
C PHE A 401 -0.43 -29.28 30.44
N SER A 402 -0.39 -28.09 29.84
CA SER A 402 -0.58 -26.86 30.60
C SER A 402 -2.06 -26.71 31.00
N TRP A 403 -2.35 -26.79 32.30
CA TRP A 403 -3.74 -26.74 32.82
C TRP A 403 -4.45 -25.43 32.46
N GLY A 404 -3.72 -24.31 32.38
CA GLY A 404 -4.27 -22.99 32.04
C GLY A 404 -4.85 -22.93 30.62
N PRO A 405 -4.04 -23.09 29.55
CA PRO A 405 -4.54 -23.15 28.18
C PRO A 405 -5.57 -24.25 27.95
N TRP A 406 -5.42 -25.42 28.57
CA TRP A 406 -6.42 -26.49 28.49
C TRP A 406 -7.77 -26.08 29.11
N LEU A 407 -7.77 -25.50 30.31
CA LEU A 407 -8.99 -25.08 30.99
C LEU A 407 -9.67 -23.92 30.24
N TRP A 408 -8.86 -22.97 29.76
CA TRP A 408 -9.32 -21.84 28.96
C TRP A 408 -9.92 -22.29 27.62
N GLU A 409 -9.23 -23.14 26.85
CA GLU A 409 -9.71 -23.62 25.55
C GLU A 409 -10.91 -24.57 25.66
N ARG A 410 -11.02 -25.36 26.73
CA ARG A 410 -12.11 -26.35 26.88
C ARG A 410 -13.34 -25.82 27.60
N PHE A 411 -13.19 -24.91 28.55
CA PHE A 411 -14.30 -24.49 29.42
C PHE A 411 -14.61 -22.99 29.36
N VAL A 412 -13.74 -22.15 28.79
CA VAL A 412 -13.98 -20.70 28.69
C VAL A 412 -14.28 -20.28 27.25
N LEU A 413 -13.37 -20.56 26.31
CA LEU A 413 -13.53 -20.16 24.90
C LEU A 413 -14.80 -20.66 24.22
N PRO A 414 -15.34 -21.87 24.50
CA PRO A 414 -16.60 -22.30 23.89
C PRO A 414 -17.81 -21.45 24.32
N TRP A 415 -17.71 -20.76 25.46
CA TRP A 415 -18.77 -19.92 26.03
C TRP A 415 -18.47 -18.42 25.91
N TRP A 416 -17.24 -18.04 25.53
CA TRP A 416 -16.76 -16.67 25.49
C TRP A 416 -16.24 -16.32 24.09
N ASP A 417 -17.14 -15.80 23.25
CA ASP A 417 -16.78 -15.32 21.91
C ASP A 417 -16.22 -13.89 22.00
N VAL A 418 -14.91 -13.80 22.25
CA VAL A 418 -14.16 -12.53 22.32
C VAL A 418 -14.31 -11.69 21.03
N GLU A 419 -14.48 -12.32 19.87
CA GLU A 419 -14.62 -11.62 18.58
C GLU A 419 -16.04 -11.08 18.36
N SER A 420 -17.07 -11.80 18.79
CA SER A 420 -18.45 -11.28 18.81
C SER A 420 -18.64 -10.16 19.83
N LEU A 421 -17.96 -10.23 20.98
CA LEU A 421 -18.01 -9.17 22.00
C LEU A 421 -17.31 -7.88 21.57
N ALA A 422 -16.30 -7.99 20.71
CA ALA A 422 -15.52 -6.87 20.22
C ALA A 422 -15.82 -6.47 18.76
N TRP A 423 -16.82 -7.07 18.09
CA TRP A 423 -17.24 -6.74 16.72
C TRP A 423 -16.09 -6.58 15.70
N GLY A 424 -15.01 -7.36 15.82
CA GLY A 424 -13.82 -7.19 14.98
C GLY A 424 -12.98 -5.92 15.21
N LEU A 425 -13.29 -5.08 16.22
CA LEU A 425 -12.55 -3.86 16.58
C LEU A 425 -11.13 -4.13 17.09
N LEU A 426 -10.91 -5.20 17.85
CA LEU A 426 -9.59 -5.45 18.47
C LEU A 426 -8.50 -5.80 17.45
N PRO A 427 -8.68 -6.75 16.51
CA PRO A 427 -7.70 -7.01 15.46
C PRO A 427 -7.54 -5.82 14.49
N SER A 428 -8.63 -5.09 14.20
CA SER A 428 -8.63 -3.96 13.26
C SER A 428 -7.93 -2.71 13.79
N VAL A 429 -8.04 -2.42 15.10
CA VAL A 429 -7.42 -1.25 15.75
C VAL A 429 -5.90 -1.36 15.81
N PHE A 430 -5.34 -2.55 16.08
CA PHE A 430 -3.90 -2.69 16.33
C PHE A 430 -3.09 -3.18 15.12
N LEU A 431 -3.61 -4.08 14.28
CA LEU A 431 -2.84 -4.71 13.19
C LEU A 431 -3.14 -4.14 11.80
N VAL A 432 -4.37 -3.74 11.50
CA VAL A 432 -4.80 -3.43 10.12
C VAL A 432 -4.87 -1.92 9.79
N ARG A 433 -5.03 -1.05 10.80
CA ARG A 433 -5.08 0.41 10.63
C ARG A 433 -3.72 1.08 10.38
N LYS A 434 -2.60 0.49 10.84
CA LYS A 434 -1.25 1.11 10.77
C LYS A 434 -0.45 0.79 9.50
N GLY A 435 -1.05 0.14 8.50
CA GLY A 435 -0.31 -0.25 7.30
C GLY A 435 0.29 0.94 6.55
N GLN A 436 1.61 1.14 6.68
CA GLN A 436 2.36 2.13 5.91
C GLN A 436 2.21 1.83 4.41
N LEU A 437 1.75 2.83 3.65
CA LEU A 437 1.57 2.76 2.20
C LEU A 437 2.78 3.33 1.48
N LEU A 438 2.95 2.99 0.19
CA LEU A 438 3.90 3.72 -0.65
C LEU A 438 3.43 5.18 -0.74
N SER A 439 4.25 6.12 -0.24
CA SER A 439 3.99 7.56 -0.27
C SER A 439 4.37 8.17 -1.63
N LEU A 440 4.38 7.32 -2.65
CA LEU A 440 4.88 7.58 -3.99
C LEU A 440 3.77 8.26 -4.80
N TRP A 441 3.35 9.47 -4.43
CA TRP A 441 2.17 10.12 -5.05
C TRP A 441 2.38 11.62 -5.29
N SER A 442 1.89 12.10 -6.44
CA SER A 442 1.91 13.48 -6.99
C SER A 442 3.28 14.19 -7.05
N ALA A 443 3.81 14.37 -8.27
CA ALA A 443 4.93 15.26 -8.57
C ALA A 443 6.21 15.09 -7.74
N GLY A 444 6.45 13.92 -7.15
CA GLY A 444 7.65 13.66 -6.34
C GLY A 444 7.52 13.94 -4.84
N LYS A 445 6.43 14.56 -4.37
CA LYS A 445 6.32 15.09 -2.99
C LYS A 445 5.17 14.47 -2.20
N PRO A 446 5.34 14.19 -0.89
CA PRO A 446 4.27 13.60 -0.07
C PRO A 446 3.09 14.57 0.05
N VAL A 447 1.88 14.08 -0.21
CA VAL A 447 0.62 14.80 -0.02
C VAL A 447 -0.26 14.09 1.01
N GLY A 448 -1.03 14.85 1.79
CA GLY A 448 -2.01 14.30 2.72
C GLY A 448 -3.23 13.67 2.03
N PRO A 449 -4.15 13.08 2.80
CA PRO A 449 -5.28 12.33 2.27
C PRO A 449 -6.39 13.20 1.65
N VAL A 450 -6.29 14.52 1.80
CA VAL A 450 -7.20 15.54 1.26
C VAL A 450 -6.31 16.69 0.80
N GLY A 451 -6.60 17.30 -0.36
CA GLY A 451 -5.98 18.56 -0.77
C GLY A 451 -6.93 19.74 -0.61
N TYR A 452 -6.51 20.93 -1.03
CA TYR A 452 -7.24 22.17 -0.83
C TYR A 452 -7.50 22.90 -2.14
N GLY A 453 -8.78 23.06 -2.50
CA GLY A 453 -9.20 23.79 -3.69
C GLY A 453 -9.36 25.28 -3.41
N MET A 454 -8.53 26.13 -4.04
CA MET A 454 -8.47 27.56 -3.73
C MET A 454 -9.48 28.43 -4.51
N MET A 455 -10.16 27.87 -5.52
CA MET A 455 -11.10 28.63 -6.37
C MET A 455 -12.20 29.33 -5.57
N GLY A 456 -12.63 28.73 -4.46
CA GLY A 456 -13.67 29.30 -3.59
C GLY A 456 -13.27 30.64 -2.95
N ILE A 457 -11.98 30.81 -2.61
CA ILE A 457 -11.48 32.00 -1.90
C ILE A 457 -11.36 33.21 -2.83
N THR A 458 -10.97 33.02 -4.08
CA THR A 458 -10.61 34.13 -4.98
C THR A 458 -11.59 34.34 -6.13
N TYR A 459 -12.49 33.39 -6.40
CA TYR A 459 -13.47 33.49 -7.49
C TYR A 459 -14.91 33.51 -6.99
N TRP A 460 -15.37 32.45 -6.31
CA TRP A 460 -16.79 32.31 -5.95
C TRP A 460 -17.22 33.20 -4.78
N ASN A 461 -16.41 33.27 -3.73
CA ASN A 461 -16.65 34.11 -2.56
C ASN A 461 -15.37 34.89 -2.25
N PRO A 462 -15.02 35.90 -3.08
CA PRO A 462 -13.77 36.64 -2.95
C PRO A 462 -13.69 37.30 -1.57
N MET A 463 -12.66 36.95 -0.80
CA MET A 463 -12.37 37.56 0.50
C MET A 463 -11.03 38.32 0.49
N PRO A 464 -10.81 39.27 1.43
CA PRO A 464 -9.50 39.88 1.64
C PRO A 464 -8.42 38.81 1.87
N PHE A 465 -7.19 39.06 1.42
CA PHE A 465 -6.13 38.04 1.53
C PHE A 465 -5.74 37.80 2.99
N GLU A 466 -5.80 38.84 3.81
CA GLU A 466 -5.54 38.80 5.25
C GLU A 466 -6.53 37.86 5.97
N ASP A 467 -7.79 37.84 5.52
CA ASP A 467 -8.80 36.94 6.07
C ASP A 467 -8.63 35.49 5.60
N ALA A 468 -8.01 35.29 4.42
CA ALA A 468 -7.75 33.98 3.83
C ALA A 468 -6.54 33.26 4.45
N GLU A 469 -5.67 33.95 5.17
CA GLU A 469 -4.50 33.35 5.84
C GLU A 469 -4.89 32.27 6.84
N LYS A 470 -5.89 32.53 7.69
CA LYS A 470 -6.34 31.58 8.72
C LYS A 470 -6.88 30.27 8.12
N PRO A 471 -7.79 30.29 7.14
CA PRO A 471 -8.19 29.09 6.39
C PRO A 471 -7.00 28.34 5.77
N LEU A 472 -6.09 29.02 5.06
CA LEU A 472 -4.94 28.38 4.42
C LEU A 472 -4.02 27.69 5.43
N LYS A 473 -3.73 28.36 6.55
CA LYS A 473 -2.92 27.78 7.63
C LYS A 473 -3.60 26.57 8.25
N ALA A 474 -4.92 26.65 8.51
CA ALA A 474 -5.68 25.51 9.02
C ALA A 474 -5.67 24.32 8.05
N ALA A 475 -5.73 24.56 6.73
CA ALA A 475 -5.65 23.50 5.73
C ALA A 475 -4.29 22.80 5.80
N LEU A 476 -3.20 23.58 5.81
CA LEU A 476 -1.85 23.04 5.89
C LEU A 476 -1.60 22.26 7.20
N ASP A 477 -2.02 22.82 8.34
CA ASP A 477 -1.81 22.21 9.66
C ASP A 477 -2.58 20.89 9.83
N ASN A 478 -3.65 20.69 9.08
CA ASN A 478 -4.44 19.46 9.08
C ASN A 478 -4.12 18.55 7.88
N GLY A 479 -2.95 18.73 7.27
CA GLY A 479 -2.43 17.83 6.24
C GLY A 479 -2.98 18.05 4.83
N ALA A 480 -3.81 19.08 4.60
CA ALA A 480 -4.22 19.49 3.26
C ALA A 480 -3.14 20.35 2.59
N ASN A 481 -2.00 19.72 2.32
CA ASN A 481 -0.80 20.36 1.81
C ASN A 481 -0.70 20.40 0.28
N LEU A 482 -1.61 19.74 -0.46
CA LEU A 482 -1.78 19.95 -1.90
C LEU A 482 -2.69 21.14 -2.13
N TRP A 483 -2.14 22.30 -2.50
CA TRP A 483 -2.91 23.50 -2.79
C TRP A 483 -3.16 23.60 -4.30
N ASN A 484 -4.43 23.55 -4.67
CA ASN A 484 -4.86 23.64 -6.05
C ASN A 484 -5.35 25.07 -6.36
N GLY A 485 -4.52 25.80 -7.10
CA GLY A 485 -4.78 27.15 -7.58
C GLY A 485 -4.78 27.24 -9.10
N GLY A 486 -4.95 28.45 -9.60
CA GLY A 486 -4.88 28.77 -11.02
C GLY A 486 -5.01 30.27 -11.31
N THR A 487 -4.54 30.67 -12.48
CA THR A 487 -4.64 32.04 -13.01
C THR A 487 -6.07 32.41 -13.37
N LEU A 488 -6.89 31.41 -13.73
CA LEU A 488 -8.34 31.55 -13.95
C LEU A 488 -9.16 31.66 -12.65
N TYR A 489 -8.55 31.57 -11.46
CA TYR A 489 -9.27 31.61 -10.18
C TYR A 489 -9.34 33.04 -9.64
N GLY A 490 -10.03 33.92 -10.33
CA GLY A 490 -10.17 35.33 -9.97
C GLY A 490 -9.83 36.25 -11.13
N PRO A 491 -9.88 37.57 -10.93
CA PRO A 491 -9.43 38.53 -11.93
C PRO A 491 -7.90 38.47 -12.12
N PRO A 492 -7.36 38.98 -13.24
CA PRO A 492 -5.94 38.87 -13.59
C PRO A 492 -4.96 39.40 -12.53
N ASP A 493 -5.37 40.37 -11.74
CA ASP A 493 -4.57 41.03 -10.70
C ASP A 493 -4.84 40.50 -9.28
N ARG A 494 -5.79 39.56 -9.10
CA ARG A 494 -6.20 39.05 -7.77
C ARG A 494 -6.64 37.59 -7.76
N HIS A 495 -6.05 36.75 -8.60
CA HIS A 495 -6.29 35.31 -8.57
C HIS A 495 -5.44 34.58 -7.51
N SER A 496 -5.69 33.28 -7.33
CA SER A 496 -5.07 32.44 -6.29
C SER A 496 -3.54 32.54 -6.13
N LEU A 497 -2.74 32.71 -7.19
CA LEU A 497 -1.29 32.90 -7.04
C LEU A 497 -0.90 34.18 -6.29
N HIS A 498 -1.67 35.26 -6.41
CA HIS A 498 -1.43 36.48 -5.63
C HIS A 498 -1.70 36.25 -4.15
N LEU A 499 -2.73 35.44 -3.84
CA LEU A 499 -3.00 34.98 -2.49
C LEU A 499 -1.88 34.08 -1.96
N VAL A 500 -1.37 33.15 -2.78
CA VAL A 500 -0.21 32.32 -2.43
C VAL A 500 1.02 33.19 -2.14
N LYS A 501 1.30 34.20 -2.98
CA LYS A 501 2.38 35.17 -2.74
C LYS A 501 2.22 35.87 -1.40
N HIS A 502 1.03 36.41 -1.14
CA HIS A 502 0.70 37.10 0.11
C HIS A 502 0.91 36.18 1.32
N TYR A 503 0.36 34.98 1.27
CA TYR A 503 0.46 34.00 2.36
C TYR A 503 1.91 33.62 2.67
N PHE A 504 2.74 33.31 1.67
CA PHE A 504 4.14 32.94 1.93
C PHE A 504 5.03 34.12 2.29
N ALA A 505 4.64 35.36 1.98
CA ALA A 505 5.30 36.53 2.54
C ALA A 505 5.06 36.62 4.06
N ALA A 506 3.85 36.29 4.53
CA ALA A 506 3.52 36.22 5.95
C ALA A 506 4.06 34.94 6.65
N HIS A 507 4.13 33.82 5.93
CA HIS A 507 4.48 32.49 6.45
C HIS A 507 5.56 31.79 5.60
N PRO A 508 6.80 32.31 5.53
CA PRO A 508 7.81 31.81 4.61
C PRO A 508 8.25 30.36 4.87
N SER A 509 8.19 29.89 6.12
CA SER A 509 8.56 28.51 6.47
C SER A 509 7.58 27.46 5.94
N ASP A 510 6.35 27.86 5.62
CA ASP A 510 5.30 26.96 5.13
C ASP A 510 5.44 26.65 3.62
N ALA A 511 6.18 27.47 2.86
CA ALA A 511 6.39 27.27 1.43
C ALA A 511 7.00 25.90 1.09
N SER A 512 7.89 25.38 1.96
CA SER A 512 8.51 24.05 1.79
C SER A 512 7.54 22.88 2.04
N LYS A 513 6.45 23.12 2.77
CA LYS A 513 5.47 22.11 3.19
C LYS A 513 4.32 21.95 2.19
N VAL A 514 4.08 22.97 1.36
CA VAL A 514 3.00 23.01 0.38
C VAL A 514 3.45 22.44 -0.96
N VAL A 515 2.62 21.57 -1.53
CA VAL A 515 2.66 21.16 -2.93
C VAL A 515 1.69 22.04 -3.71
N LEU A 516 2.21 22.93 -4.55
CA LEU A 516 1.44 23.90 -5.31
C LEU A 516 1.12 23.36 -6.71
N SER A 517 -0.17 23.12 -6.96
CA SER A 517 -0.72 22.80 -8.28
C SER A 517 -1.37 24.05 -8.89
N VAL A 518 -0.96 24.41 -10.12
CA VAL A 518 -1.43 25.61 -10.82
C VAL A 518 -2.09 25.26 -12.14
N LYS A 519 -3.33 25.71 -12.32
CA LYS A 519 -4.07 25.68 -13.59
C LYS A 519 -3.91 26.98 -14.37
N GLY A 520 -3.67 26.88 -15.68
CA GLY A 520 -3.59 28.02 -16.58
C GLY A 520 -3.98 27.69 -18.01
N CYS A 521 -3.64 28.58 -18.95
CA CYS A 521 -3.88 28.41 -20.39
C CYS A 521 -5.36 28.29 -20.79
N TYR A 522 -6.25 28.94 -20.04
CA TYR A 522 -7.68 28.95 -20.30
C TYR A 522 -8.27 30.32 -19.97
N ASP A 523 -9.02 30.88 -20.91
CA ASP A 523 -9.78 32.11 -20.71
C ASP A 523 -11.20 31.76 -20.26
N ALA A 524 -11.52 32.08 -19.01
CA ALA A 524 -12.82 31.80 -18.43
C ALA A 524 -13.96 32.66 -19.01
N MET A 525 -13.66 33.82 -19.60
CA MET A 525 -14.65 34.71 -20.20
C MET A 525 -15.08 34.21 -21.57
N THR A 526 -14.11 33.83 -22.41
CA THR A 526 -14.39 33.29 -23.75
C THR A 526 -14.60 31.78 -23.77
N GLN A 527 -14.30 31.10 -22.65
CA GLN A 527 -14.32 29.65 -22.50
C GLN A 527 -13.39 28.92 -23.48
N THR A 528 -12.25 29.53 -23.79
CA THR A 528 -11.29 29.01 -24.77
C THR A 528 -10.00 28.51 -24.13
N ALA A 529 -9.56 27.33 -24.54
CA ALA A 529 -8.28 26.76 -24.15
C ALA A 529 -7.21 27.09 -25.20
N ASN A 530 -6.05 27.55 -24.75
CA ASN A 530 -4.93 27.89 -25.64
C ASN A 530 -3.66 27.20 -25.15
N ASN A 531 -3.38 26.02 -25.69
CA ASN A 531 -2.24 25.19 -25.27
C ASN A 531 -1.07 25.25 -26.26
N ARG A 532 -1.00 26.30 -27.10
CA ARG A 532 0.15 26.51 -27.99
C ARG A 532 1.45 26.65 -27.19
N PRO A 533 2.58 26.12 -27.67
CA PRO A 533 3.83 26.10 -26.90
C PRO A 533 4.26 27.45 -26.33
N GLU A 534 4.15 28.51 -27.13
CA GLU A 534 4.49 29.88 -26.73
C GLU A 534 3.57 30.42 -25.63
N GLN A 535 2.29 30.01 -25.63
CA GLN A 535 1.31 30.43 -24.63
C GLN A 535 1.50 29.69 -23.31
N ILE A 536 1.79 28.38 -23.35
CA ILE A 536 2.15 27.61 -22.15
C ILE A 536 3.38 28.21 -21.48
N ARG A 537 4.43 28.52 -22.26
CA ARG A 537 5.65 29.15 -21.73
C ARG A 537 5.36 30.51 -21.11
N ALA A 538 4.64 31.39 -21.82
CA ALA A 538 4.28 32.72 -21.33
C ALA A 538 3.42 32.65 -20.05
N GLU A 539 2.50 31.70 -19.96
CA GLU A 539 1.66 31.48 -18.78
C GLU A 539 2.50 31.05 -17.57
N VAL A 540 3.40 30.07 -17.75
CA VAL A 540 4.30 29.61 -16.68
C VAL A 540 5.23 30.72 -16.23
N ASP A 541 5.80 31.49 -17.16
CA ASP A 541 6.67 32.63 -16.83
C ASP A 541 5.91 33.71 -16.05
N ARG A 542 4.66 33.99 -16.41
CA ARG A 542 3.79 34.91 -15.65
C ARG A 542 3.52 34.37 -14.24
N CYS A 543 3.19 33.09 -14.11
CA CYS A 543 2.96 32.47 -12.80
C CYS A 543 4.19 32.59 -11.90
N LEU A 544 5.38 32.28 -12.43
CA LEU A 544 6.64 32.38 -11.69
C LEU A 544 6.97 33.84 -11.32
N SER A 545 6.70 34.79 -12.22
CA SER A 545 6.88 36.22 -11.94
C SER A 545 5.95 36.72 -10.82
N ILE A 546 4.72 36.21 -10.75
CA ILE A 546 3.79 36.56 -9.66
C ILE A 546 4.31 35.99 -8.33
N LEU A 547 4.71 34.71 -8.33
CA LEU A 547 5.23 34.05 -7.14
C LEU A 547 6.57 34.62 -6.67
N ASP A 548 7.34 35.24 -7.56
CA ASP A 548 8.49 36.10 -7.21
C ASP A 548 9.50 35.39 -6.28
N GLY A 549 9.77 34.12 -6.58
CA GLY A 549 10.69 33.27 -5.84
C GLY A 549 10.19 32.74 -4.49
N CYS A 550 9.04 33.17 -3.96
CA CYS A 550 8.54 32.69 -2.66
C CYS A 550 8.11 31.21 -2.72
N LYS A 551 7.72 30.73 -3.90
CA LYS A 551 7.32 29.34 -4.15
C LYS A 551 7.51 28.99 -5.63
N THR A 552 7.95 27.76 -5.91
CA THR A 552 7.96 27.17 -7.25
C THR A 552 6.68 26.38 -7.52
N ILE A 553 6.33 26.20 -8.80
CA ILE A 553 5.16 25.43 -9.23
C ILE A 553 5.52 23.95 -9.22
N ASP A 554 4.90 23.15 -8.34
CA ASP A 554 5.20 21.71 -8.25
C ASP A 554 4.49 20.93 -9.35
N LEU A 555 3.26 21.33 -9.69
CA LEU A 555 2.46 20.73 -10.75
C LEU A 555 1.80 21.83 -11.58
N PHE A 556 2.12 21.92 -12.87
CA PHE A 556 1.40 22.81 -13.79
C PHE A 556 0.41 22.03 -14.66
N GLN A 557 -0.78 22.58 -14.86
CA GLN A 557 -1.83 21.94 -15.65
C GLN A 557 -2.45 22.96 -16.61
N CYS A 558 -2.55 22.59 -17.88
CA CYS A 558 -3.48 23.29 -18.76
C CYS A 558 -4.90 22.97 -18.28
N ALA A 559 -5.72 24.00 -18.03
CA ALA A 559 -7.02 23.80 -17.37
C ALA A 559 -7.99 22.95 -18.22
N ARG A 560 -7.83 22.99 -19.54
CA ARG A 560 -8.55 22.20 -20.55
C ARG A 560 -7.62 21.89 -21.72
N GLN A 561 -7.93 20.83 -22.47
CA GLN A 561 -7.28 20.49 -23.73
C GLN A 561 -7.82 21.37 -24.87
N SER A 562 -6.93 22.04 -25.58
CA SER A 562 -7.24 22.85 -26.76
C SER A 562 -7.43 21.94 -27.97
N PRO A 563 -8.49 22.13 -28.78
CA PRO A 563 -8.69 21.36 -30.00
C PRO A 563 -7.62 21.67 -31.06
N ASP A 564 -7.05 22.87 -31.02
CA ASP A 564 -6.06 23.34 -31.99
C ASP A 564 -4.63 22.90 -31.69
N THR A 565 -4.39 22.28 -30.52
CA THR A 565 -3.06 21.81 -30.13
C THR A 565 -3.11 20.34 -29.71
N PRO A 566 -2.45 19.43 -30.44
CA PRO A 566 -2.35 18.03 -30.05
C PRO A 566 -1.70 17.87 -28.68
N VAL A 567 -2.20 16.92 -27.88
CA VAL A 567 -1.71 16.68 -26.52
C VAL A 567 -0.20 16.38 -26.49
N GLU A 568 0.35 15.73 -27.52
CA GLU A 568 1.78 15.44 -27.60
C GLU A 568 2.64 16.70 -27.71
N GLN A 569 2.14 17.73 -28.42
CA GLN A 569 2.84 19.01 -28.56
C GLN A 569 2.80 19.81 -27.26
N GLN A 570 1.65 19.82 -26.59
CA GLN A 570 1.50 20.36 -25.23
C GLN A 570 2.45 19.64 -24.26
N THR A 571 2.44 18.30 -24.24
CA THR A 571 3.28 17.49 -23.37
C THR A 571 4.78 17.73 -23.62
N ARG A 572 5.22 17.82 -24.87
CA ARG A 572 6.63 18.16 -25.18
C ARG A 572 7.03 19.53 -24.62
N THR A 573 6.13 20.51 -24.67
CA THR A 573 6.38 21.84 -24.10
C THR A 573 6.48 21.79 -22.58
N LEU A 574 5.56 21.08 -21.92
CA LEU A 574 5.56 20.90 -20.47
C LEU A 574 6.79 20.12 -19.98
N ALA A 575 7.19 19.07 -20.70
CA ALA A 575 8.41 18.31 -20.42
C ALA A 575 9.68 19.19 -20.55
N ALA A 576 9.72 20.10 -21.52
CA ALA A 576 10.82 21.07 -21.62
C ALA A 576 10.85 22.02 -20.42
N LEU A 577 9.71 22.51 -19.96
CA LEU A 577 9.62 23.37 -18.77
C LEU A 577 10.03 22.65 -17.48
N ILE A 578 9.76 21.33 -17.37
CA ILE A 578 10.29 20.48 -16.29
C ILE A 578 11.81 20.43 -16.36
N LYS A 579 12.37 20.14 -17.54
CA LYS A 579 13.82 20.07 -17.76
C LYS A 579 14.52 21.41 -17.48
N GLU A 580 13.84 22.52 -17.76
CA GLU A 580 14.30 23.89 -17.45
C GLU A 580 14.21 24.22 -15.95
N GLY A 581 13.60 23.36 -15.12
CA GLY A 581 13.40 23.58 -13.69
C GLY A 581 12.32 24.61 -13.35
N LYS A 582 11.52 25.03 -14.33
CA LYS A 582 10.46 26.03 -14.14
C LYS A 582 9.22 25.46 -13.44
N ILE A 583 8.96 24.17 -13.62
CA ILE A 583 7.88 23.41 -12.97
C ILE A 583 8.43 22.06 -12.51
N GLY A 584 7.88 21.49 -11.44
CA GLY A 584 8.31 20.16 -10.94
C GLY A 584 7.76 19.00 -11.76
N SER A 585 6.50 19.12 -12.21
CA SER A 585 5.78 18.12 -13.00
C SER A 585 4.63 18.79 -13.75
N TYR A 586 3.96 18.04 -14.62
CA TYR A 586 2.71 18.45 -15.26
C TYR A 586 1.55 17.50 -14.99
N GLY A 587 0.33 18.00 -15.12
CA GLY A 587 -0.89 17.20 -15.06
C GLY A 587 -1.86 17.53 -16.19
N LEU A 588 -2.88 16.69 -16.33
CA LEU A 588 -3.97 16.84 -17.30
C LEU A 588 -5.28 17.10 -16.56
N SER A 589 -6.16 17.90 -17.16
CA SER A 589 -7.45 18.24 -16.55
C SER A 589 -8.59 17.98 -17.53
N GLU A 590 -9.61 17.23 -17.11
CA GLU A 590 -10.78 16.87 -17.95
C GLU A 590 -10.38 16.27 -19.32
N CYS A 591 -9.54 15.23 -19.28
CA CYS A 591 -9.04 14.53 -20.46
C CYS A 591 -9.50 13.06 -20.49
N SER A 592 -9.77 12.55 -21.68
CA SER A 592 -10.21 11.18 -21.92
C SER A 592 -9.10 10.16 -21.69
N PRO A 593 -9.44 8.87 -21.50
CA PRO A 593 -8.47 7.76 -21.42
C PRO A 593 -7.43 7.76 -22.54
N GLU A 594 -7.87 8.01 -23.78
CA GLU A 594 -7.00 8.03 -24.96
C GLU A 594 -6.00 9.20 -24.89
N THR A 595 -6.49 10.40 -24.57
CA THR A 595 -5.65 11.60 -24.42
C THR A 595 -4.61 11.41 -23.33
N ILE A 596 -4.98 10.79 -22.21
CA ILE A 596 -4.06 10.48 -21.10
C ILE A 596 -2.95 9.54 -21.56
N ARG A 597 -3.28 8.44 -22.27
CA ARG A 597 -2.28 7.48 -22.77
C ARG A 597 -1.32 8.13 -23.75
N ARG A 598 -1.84 8.94 -24.68
CA ARG A 598 -1.03 9.67 -25.67
C ARG A 598 -0.07 10.66 -25.01
N ALA A 599 -0.53 11.43 -24.02
CA ALA A 599 0.34 12.31 -23.25
C ALA A 599 1.42 11.53 -22.49
N HIS A 600 1.02 10.46 -21.78
CA HIS A 600 1.93 9.66 -20.96
C HIS A 600 3.02 8.97 -21.79
N ALA A 601 2.70 8.56 -23.02
CA ALA A 601 3.68 7.99 -23.96
C ALA A 601 4.77 8.98 -24.38
N VAL A 602 4.50 10.29 -24.36
CA VAL A 602 5.49 11.34 -24.66
C VAL A 602 6.33 11.68 -23.43
N HIS A 603 5.69 11.86 -22.29
CA HIS A 603 6.35 12.08 -20.99
C HIS A 603 5.40 11.65 -19.87
N PRO A 604 5.88 10.98 -18.80
CA PRO A 604 5.04 10.57 -17.68
C PRO A 604 4.15 11.72 -17.16
N VAL A 605 2.84 11.48 -17.09
CA VAL A 605 1.85 12.41 -16.53
C VAL A 605 1.90 12.34 -15.01
N GLY A 606 2.00 13.50 -14.35
CA GLY A 606 2.14 13.58 -12.90
C GLY A 606 0.83 13.47 -12.11
N ALA A 607 -0.30 13.88 -12.70
CA ALA A 607 -1.65 13.74 -12.14
C ALA A 607 -2.71 13.97 -13.21
N VAL A 608 -3.91 13.41 -13.00
CA VAL A 608 -5.12 13.75 -13.76
C VAL A 608 -6.14 14.35 -12.81
N GLU A 609 -6.50 15.60 -13.04
CA GLU A 609 -7.54 16.30 -12.29
C GLU A 609 -8.88 16.26 -13.02
N ILE A 610 -9.91 15.68 -12.40
CA ILE A 610 -11.21 15.44 -13.04
C ILE A 610 -12.33 15.51 -12.01
N GLU A 611 -13.54 15.84 -12.44
CA GLU A 611 -14.68 15.91 -11.52
C GLU A 611 -15.07 14.51 -11.04
N LEU A 612 -15.07 14.31 -9.73
CA LEU A 612 -15.52 13.05 -9.13
C LEU A 612 -16.26 13.34 -7.82
N SER A 613 -17.51 12.93 -7.76
CA SER A 613 -18.37 12.98 -6.59
C SER A 613 -19.38 11.84 -6.65
N VAL A 614 -20.19 11.69 -5.60
CA VAL A 614 -21.31 10.73 -5.60
C VAL A 614 -22.28 11.01 -6.76
N PHE A 615 -22.40 12.26 -7.22
CA PHE A 615 -23.22 12.67 -8.37
C PHE A 615 -22.50 12.52 -9.72
N SER A 616 -21.18 12.71 -9.76
CA SER A 616 -20.40 12.75 -11.00
C SER A 616 -19.44 11.56 -11.05
N ARG A 617 -19.87 10.46 -11.69
CA ARG A 617 -19.20 9.14 -11.64
C ARG A 617 -18.64 8.64 -12.97
N HIS A 618 -18.69 9.43 -14.04
CA HIS A 618 -18.21 9.05 -15.38
C HIS A 618 -16.76 8.53 -15.38
N VAL A 619 -15.92 9.07 -14.48
CA VAL A 619 -14.53 8.65 -14.24
C VAL A 619 -14.40 7.16 -13.87
N LEU A 620 -15.44 6.58 -13.25
CA LEU A 620 -15.46 5.23 -12.71
C LEU A 620 -15.99 4.17 -13.70
N ALA A 621 -16.43 4.58 -14.89
CA ALA A 621 -16.90 3.65 -15.91
C ALA A 621 -15.80 2.64 -16.27
N PRO A 622 -16.14 1.38 -16.61
CA PRO A 622 -15.15 0.38 -17.00
C PRO A 622 -14.27 0.87 -18.15
N GLY A 623 -12.94 0.84 -17.98
CA GLY A 623 -11.99 1.35 -18.97
C GLY A 623 -11.92 2.89 -19.03
N GLY A 624 -12.61 3.58 -18.13
CA GLY A 624 -12.63 5.03 -18.00
C GLY A 624 -11.32 5.60 -17.43
N VAL A 625 -11.38 6.88 -17.04
CA VAL A 625 -10.21 7.64 -16.59
C VAL A 625 -9.57 7.03 -15.34
N ARG A 626 -10.36 6.56 -14.36
CA ARG A 626 -9.81 5.93 -13.15
C ARG A 626 -8.96 4.70 -13.49
N ASP A 627 -9.50 3.81 -14.31
CA ASP A 627 -8.83 2.55 -14.63
C ASP A 627 -7.57 2.81 -15.47
N THR A 628 -7.64 3.74 -16.43
CA THR A 628 -6.48 4.19 -17.21
C THR A 628 -5.39 4.81 -16.32
N CYS A 629 -5.77 5.67 -15.38
CA CYS A 629 -4.83 6.25 -14.43
C CYS A 629 -4.21 5.18 -13.53
N ARG A 630 -4.98 4.18 -13.06
CA ARG A 630 -4.48 3.06 -12.26
C ARG A 630 -3.44 2.25 -13.05
N GLU A 631 -3.75 1.88 -14.28
CA GLU A 631 -2.85 1.14 -15.18
C GLU A 631 -1.52 1.88 -15.40
N LEU A 632 -1.58 3.20 -15.62
CA LEU A 632 -0.40 4.03 -15.89
C LEU A 632 0.30 4.54 -14.62
N GLY A 633 -0.21 4.22 -13.43
CA GLY A 633 0.33 4.73 -12.16
C GLY A 633 0.17 6.23 -11.94
N ILE A 634 -0.85 6.85 -12.53
CA ILE A 634 -1.13 8.28 -12.45
C ILE A 634 -2.14 8.56 -11.32
N PRO A 635 -1.89 9.51 -10.41
CA PRO A 635 -2.86 9.87 -9.38
C PRO A 635 -4.06 10.62 -9.98
N VAL A 636 -5.25 10.30 -9.49
CA VAL A 636 -6.49 11.04 -9.80
C VAL A 636 -6.74 12.07 -8.70
N VAL A 637 -6.88 13.35 -9.10
CA VAL A 637 -7.26 14.45 -8.21
C VAL A 637 -8.72 14.82 -8.50
N ALA A 638 -9.58 14.67 -7.50
CA ALA A 638 -11.02 14.86 -7.63
C ALA A 638 -11.41 16.30 -7.26
N TYR A 639 -11.75 17.10 -8.27
CA TYR A 639 -12.35 18.42 -8.04
C TYR A 639 -13.87 18.32 -7.88
N SER A 640 -14.46 19.34 -7.23
CA SER A 640 -15.87 19.35 -6.82
C SER A 640 -16.35 18.10 -6.07
N PRO A 641 -15.57 17.54 -5.11
CA PRO A 641 -15.95 16.28 -4.45
C PRO A 641 -17.22 16.39 -3.60
N LEU A 642 -17.63 17.61 -3.25
CA LEU A 642 -18.87 17.91 -2.52
C LEU A 642 -20.01 18.41 -3.43
N ASP A 643 -19.83 18.30 -4.74
CA ASP A 643 -20.80 18.65 -5.78
C ASP A 643 -21.41 20.05 -5.60
N ARG A 644 -20.55 21.07 -5.47
CA ARG A 644 -20.95 22.50 -5.31
C ARG A 644 -21.90 22.76 -4.13
N GLY A 645 -21.87 21.91 -3.10
CA GLY A 645 -22.65 22.09 -1.89
C GLY A 645 -23.70 21.01 -1.66
N TRP A 646 -24.07 20.23 -2.69
CA TRP A 646 -25.06 19.15 -2.56
C TRP A 646 -24.76 18.20 -1.39
N LEU A 647 -23.48 17.83 -1.23
CA LEU A 647 -23.04 16.82 -0.25
C LEU A 647 -22.61 17.42 1.09
N THR A 648 -22.99 18.67 1.38
CA THR A 648 -22.69 19.35 2.66
C THR A 648 -23.79 19.20 3.70
N GLY A 649 -24.97 18.71 3.29
CA GLY A 649 -26.17 18.66 4.13
C GLY A 649 -26.92 19.99 4.29
N GLN A 650 -26.43 21.07 3.68
CA GLN A 650 -27.01 22.42 3.77
C GLN A 650 -28.10 22.70 2.73
N ILE A 651 -28.08 22.01 1.58
CA ILE A 651 -29.07 22.18 0.51
C ILE A 651 -30.13 21.10 0.66
N ARG A 652 -31.34 21.46 1.10
CA ARG A 652 -32.47 20.53 1.29
C ARG A 652 -33.72 20.93 0.52
N LYS A 653 -33.87 22.22 0.22
CA LYS A 653 -34.95 22.78 -0.60
C LYS A 653 -34.39 23.80 -1.61
N PRO A 654 -35.12 24.10 -2.70
CA PRO A 654 -34.62 24.98 -3.77
C PRO A 654 -34.16 26.36 -3.27
N GLU A 655 -34.74 26.87 -2.19
CA GLU A 655 -34.38 28.16 -1.58
C GLU A 655 -32.98 28.15 -0.95
N ASP A 656 -32.48 26.98 -0.55
CA ASP A 656 -31.15 26.82 0.05
C ASP A 656 -30.03 26.91 -0.99
N VAL A 657 -30.35 26.76 -2.29
CA VAL A 657 -29.36 26.77 -3.38
C VAL A 657 -28.76 28.17 -3.54
N PRO A 658 -27.44 28.34 -3.34
CA PRO A 658 -26.77 29.62 -3.52
C PRO A 658 -26.92 30.15 -4.96
N ALA A 659 -26.99 31.47 -5.11
CA ALA A 659 -27.23 32.11 -6.41
C ALA A 659 -26.25 31.66 -7.51
N HIS A 660 -24.95 31.54 -7.19
CA HIS A 660 -23.92 31.11 -8.13
C HIS A 660 -23.99 29.62 -8.51
N VAL A 661 -24.71 28.80 -7.74
CA VAL A 661 -24.93 27.36 -7.99
C VAL A 661 -26.25 27.11 -8.73
N ARG A 662 -27.21 28.03 -8.64
CA ARG A 662 -28.54 27.90 -9.27
C ARG A 662 -28.51 27.79 -10.79
N VAL A 663 -27.44 28.28 -11.42
CA VAL A 663 -27.23 28.20 -12.88
C VAL A 663 -26.98 26.78 -13.37
N PHE A 664 -26.59 25.85 -12.50
CA PHE A 664 -26.30 24.48 -12.88
C PHE A 664 -27.60 23.66 -13.03
N PRO A 665 -27.82 22.94 -14.15
CA PRO A 665 -29.09 22.26 -14.43
C PRO A 665 -29.56 21.31 -13.31
N ARG A 666 -28.64 20.60 -12.65
CA ARG A 666 -28.95 19.66 -11.55
C ARG A 666 -29.54 20.29 -10.28
N PHE A 667 -29.55 21.62 -10.18
CA PHE A 667 -30.12 22.38 -9.06
C PHE A 667 -31.45 23.07 -9.41
N GLN A 668 -31.96 22.89 -10.63
CA GLN A 668 -33.21 23.49 -11.10
C GLN A 668 -34.34 22.46 -11.07
N SER A 669 -35.60 22.91 -10.97
CA SER A 669 -36.76 22.00 -11.10
C SER A 669 -36.91 21.54 -12.56
N PRO A 670 -37.27 20.26 -12.84
CA PRO A 670 -37.63 19.19 -11.90
C PRO A 670 -36.44 18.35 -11.40
N ALA A 671 -35.20 18.72 -11.73
CA ALA A 671 -34.00 17.95 -11.37
C ALA A 671 -33.72 17.97 -9.87
N PHE A 672 -33.96 19.10 -9.20
CA PHE A 672 -33.73 19.29 -7.78
C PHE A 672 -34.44 18.23 -6.93
N GLU A 673 -35.72 18.03 -7.19
CA GLU A 673 -36.64 17.14 -6.47
C GLU A 673 -36.24 15.67 -6.58
N GLN A 674 -35.56 15.32 -7.69
CA GLN A 674 -35.01 13.98 -7.88
C GLN A 674 -33.63 13.84 -7.22
N ASN A 675 -32.75 14.81 -7.43
CA ASN A 675 -31.35 14.75 -6.99
C ASN A 675 -31.18 14.87 -5.47
N VAL A 676 -32.08 15.60 -4.78
CA VAL A 676 -32.03 15.77 -3.32
C VAL A 676 -32.05 14.42 -2.57
N LYS A 677 -32.73 13.41 -3.12
CA LYS A 677 -32.84 12.06 -2.53
C LYS A 677 -31.48 11.39 -2.32
N LEU A 678 -30.53 11.63 -3.23
CA LEU A 678 -29.18 11.08 -3.10
C LEU A 678 -28.38 11.80 -2.01
N ALA A 679 -28.56 13.11 -1.88
CA ALA A 679 -27.96 13.87 -0.78
C ALA A 679 -28.53 13.44 0.59
N GLU A 680 -29.84 13.17 0.66
CA GLU A 680 -30.50 12.63 1.85
C GLU A 680 -29.97 11.23 2.23
N ALA A 681 -29.72 10.36 1.25
CA ALA A 681 -29.12 9.05 1.52
C ALA A 681 -27.71 9.17 2.13
N VAL A 682 -26.88 10.09 1.61
CA VAL A 682 -25.56 10.39 2.19
C VAL A 682 -25.70 10.96 3.60
N ALA A 683 -26.68 11.83 3.84
CA ALA A 683 -26.96 12.40 5.15
C ALA A 683 -27.40 11.34 6.16
N ALA A 684 -28.20 10.35 5.76
CA ALA A 684 -28.63 9.26 6.64
C ALA A 684 -27.45 8.39 7.10
N VAL A 685 -26.49 8.11 6.21
CA VAL A 685 -25.24 7.42 6.59
C VAL A 685 -24.43 8.27 7.57
N ALA A 686 -24.30 9.56 7.31
CA ALA A 686 -23.56 10.48 8.16
C ALA A 686 -24.16 10.59 9.58
N GLU A 687 -25.49 10.72 9.68
CA GLU A 687 -26.22 10.84 10.95
C GLU A 687 -26.01 9.62 11.85
N ARG A 688 -26.11 8.39 11.30
CA ARG A 688 -25.89 7.17 12.08
C ARG A 688 -24.46 7.03 12.61
N ARG A 689 -23.49 7.63 11.93
CA ARG A 689 -22.07 7.62 12.32
C ARG A 689 -21.70 8.75 13.29
N GLY A 690 -22.52 9.79 13.38
CA GLY A 690 -22.12 11.03 14.04
C GLY A 690 -21.00 11.78 13.28
N ASP A 691 -20.89 11.55 11.97
CA ASP A 691 -19.99 12.27 11.06
C ASP A 691 -20.81 13.27 10.21
N THR A 692 -20.15 14.19 9.48
CA THR A 692 -20.86 15.12 8.57
C THR A 692 -21.06 14.51 7.19
N SER A 693 -22.07 14.98 6.43
CA SER A 693 -22.27 14.57 5.03
C SER A 693 -21.03 14.83 4.17
N ALA A 694 -20.31 15.93 4.44
CA ALA A 694 -19.07 16.26 3.75
C ALA A 694 -17.98 15.21 4.03
N GLN A 695 -17.80 14.81 5.29
CA GLN A 695 -16.83 13.77 5.66
C GLN A 695 -17.14 12.43 4.98
N VAL A 696 -18.41 12.02 4.95
CA VAL A 696 -18.85 10.78 4.27
C VAL A 696 -18.60 10.87 2.77
N ALA A 697 -18.96 11.97 2.12
CA ALA A 697 -18.73 12.17 0.68
C ALA A 697 -17.23 12.14 0.33
N LEU A 698 -16.39 12.82 1.10
CA LEU A 698 -14.94 12.83 0.89
C LEU A 698 -14.33 11.44 1.13
N ALA A 699 -14.83 10.70 2.13
CA ALA A 699 -14.42 9.32 2.37
C ALA A 699 -14.82 8.39 1.23
N TRP A 700 -16.01 8.58 0.65
CA TRP A 700 -16.44 7.86 -0.55
C TRP A 700 -15.52 8.13 -1.73
N VAL A 701 -15.15 9.40 -2.01
CA VAL A 701 -14.21 9.75 -3.09
C VAL A 701 -12.85 9.09 -2.88
N ARG A 702 -12.32 9.10 -1.65
CA ARG A 702 -11.06 8.40 -1.33
C ARG A 702 -11.16 6.89 -1.54
N ALA A 703 -12.30 6.28 -1.21
CA ALA A 703 -12.54 4.85 -1.45
C ALA A 703 -12.50 4.49 -2.95
N GLN A 704 -12.73 5.45 -3.85
CA GLN A 704 -12.56 5.26 -5.30
C GLN A 704 -11.10 5.35 -5.79
N GLY A 705 -10.14 5.61 -4.90
CA GLY A 705 -8.72 5.77 -5.23
C GLY A 705 -8.34 7.17 -5.74
N ALA A 706 -9.14 8.20 -5.43
CA ALA A 706 -8.89 9.58 -5.84
C ALA A 706 -8.60 10.51 -4.65
N LEU A 707 -7.80 11.56 -4.88
CA LEU A 707 -7.50 12.61 -3.91
C LEU A 707 -8.53 13.74 -3.98
N PRO A 708 -9.44 13.90 -3.01
CA PRO A 708 -10.39 15.01 -3.06
C PRO A 708 -9.70 16.36 -2.72
N ILE A 709 -10.04 17.41 -3.46
CA ILE A 709 -9.59 18.80 -3.21
C ILE A 709 -10.78 19.73 -2.90
N PRO A 710 -11.53 19.52 -1.78
CA PRO A 710 -12.64 20.40 -1.43
C PRO A 710 -12.15 21.84 -1.19
N GLY A 711 -12.96 22.80 -1.61
CA GLY A 711 -12.76 24.21 -1.29
C GLY A 711 -13.57 24.62 -0.05
N ALA A 712 -13.04 25.53 0.76
CA ALA A 712 -13.72 26.08 1.93
C ALA A 712 -13.14 27.45 2.30
N THR A 713 -13.97 28.36 2.79
CA THR A 713 -13.56 29.74 3.17
C THR A 713 -13.49 29.96 4.69
N SER A 714 -13.86 28.97 5.51
CA SER A 714 -13.81 29.06 6.97
C SER A 714 -12.97 27.93 7.57
N VAL A 715 -12.32 28.23 8.70
CA VAL A 715 -11.51 27.26 9.45
C VAL A 715 -12.34 26.05 9.86
N GLU A 716 -13.58 26.26 10.34
CA GLU A 716 -14.48 25.18 10.74
C GLU A 716 -14.73 24.16 9.61
N LYS A 717 -15.05 24.64 8.40
CA LYS A 717 -15.27 23.77 7.23
C LYS A 717 -13.99 23.06 6.81
N ILE A 718 -12.82 23.68 7.00
CA ILE A 718 -11.53 23.06 6.71
C ILE A 718 -11.24 21.94 7.69
N LEU A 719 -11.45 22.15 8.98
CA LEU A 719 -11.32 21.09 9.99
C LEU A 719 -12.30 19.94 9.71
N ASP A 720 -13.53 20.26 9.29
CA ASP A 720 -14.51 19.26 8.90
C ASP A 720 -14.06 18.43 7.69
N ASN A 721 -13.62 19.10 6.62
CA ASN A 721 -13.18 18.45 5.38
C ASN A 721 -11.88 17.63 5.56
N THR A 722 -11.00 18.03 6.49
CA THR A 722 -9.71 17.39 6.73
C THR A 722 -9.78 16.27 7.76
N LYS A 723 -10.88 16.14 8.50
CA LYS A 723 -11.09 15.00 9.41
C LYS A 723 -11.09 13.70 8.60
N PHE A 724 -10.07 12.87 8.84
CA PHE A 724 -9.93 11.61 8.14
C PHE A 724 -10.87 10.54 8.73
N ILE A 725 -11.86 10.14 7.93
CA ILE A 725 -12.75 9.02 8.24
C ILE A 725 -12.71 7.97 7.11
N THR A 726 -13.10 6.74 7.44
CA THR A 726 -13.24 5.63 6.49
C THR A 726 -14.66 5.08 6.54
N LEU A 727 -15.21 4.74 5.37
CA LEU A 727 -16.47 4.02 5.26
C LEU A 727 -16.20 2.52 5.29
N THR A 728 -17.09 1.79 5.95
CA THR A 728 -17.16 0.33 5.87
C THR A 728 -17.85 -0.08 4.57
N GLN A 729 -17.64 -1.31 4.11
CA GLN A 729 -18.28 -1.83 2.92
C GLN A 729 -19.80 -1.86 2.99
N PRO A 730 -20.48 -2.17 4.11
CA PRO A 730 -21.94 -2.10 4.15
C PRO A 730 -22.42 -0.66 3.94
N GLU A 731 -21.69 0.34 4.42
CA GLU A 731 -21.99 1.75 4.16
C GLU A 731 -21.69 2.13 2.70
N LEU A 732 -20.60 1.62 2.12
CA LEU A 732 -20.31 1.80 0.69
C LEU A 732 -21.37 1.14 -0.20
N GLU A 733 -21.83 -0.06 0.15
CA GLU A 733 -22.89 -0.80 -0.53
C GLU A 733 -24.23 -0.09 -0.39
N GLU A 734 -24.56 0.43 0.79
CA GLU A 734 -25.76 1.24 1.00
C GLU A 734 -25.74 2.50 0.14
N LEU A 735 -24.62 3.23 0.12
CA LEU A 735 -24.44 4.37 -0.77
C LEU A 735 -24.55 3.93 -2.24
N GLN A 736 -23.96 2.80 -2.62
CA GLN A 736 -24.03 2.27 -3.98
C GLN A 736 -25.48 1.94 -4.37
N VAL A 737 -26.26 1.34 -3.48
CA VAL A 737 -27.70 1.09 -3.69
C VAL A 737 -28.47 2.39 -3.86
N ALA A 738 -28.19 3.42 -3.06
CA ALA A 738 -28.84 4.73 -3.21
C ALA A 738 -28.46 5.41 -4.54
N ILE A 739 -27.19 5.31 -4.92
CA ILE A 739 -26.63 5.80 -6.17
C ILE A 739 -27.30 5.13 -7.37
N ASP A 740 -27.46 3.80 -7.36
CA ASP A 740 -28.04 3.04 -8.46
C ASP A 740 -29.55 3.24 -8.59
N LYS A 741 -30.23 3.53 -7.46
CA LYS A 741 -31.66 3.86 -7.44
C LYS A 741 -31.96 5.30 -7.86
N THR A 742 -30.98 6.20 -7.78
CA THR A 742 -31.20 7.62 -8.08
C THR A 742 -30.69 7.94 -9.47
N GLU A 743 -31.61 8.04 -10.43
CA GLU A 743 -31.32 8.68 -11.71
C GLU A 743 -31.00 10.15 -11.46
N ILE A 744 -29.78 10.58 -11.81
CA ILE A 744 -29.35 11.97 -11.71
C ILE A 744 -29.92 12.75 -12.89
N VAL A 745 -30.73 13.76 -12.59
CA VAL A 745 -31.35 14.61 -13.61
C VAL A 745 -30.59 15.93 -13.72
N GLY A 746 -30.45 16.41 -14.96
CA GLY A 746 -29.76 17.67 -15.23
C GLY A 746 -28.24 17.53 -15.30
N GLU A 747 -27.67 18.16 -16.33
CA GLU A 747 -26.24 18.11 -16.60
C GLU A 747 -25.36 18.74 -15.50
N ARG A 748 -24.12 18.27 -15.41
CA ARG A 748 -23.11 18.77 -14.45
C ARG A 748 -22.59 20.17 -14.79
N PHE A 749 -22.81 20.62 -16.02
CA PHE A 749 -22.52 21.96 -16.50
C PHE A 749 -23.65 22.50 -17.41
N PRO A 750 -23.88 23.82 -17.44
CA PRO A 750 -24.63 24.46 -18.52
C PRO A 750 -23.99 24.20 -19.90
N GLU A 751 -24.80 24.23 -20.96
CA GLU A 751 -24.40 23.88 -22.35
C GLU A 751 -23.09 24.55 -22.80
N VAL A 752 -22.91 25.84 -22.48
CA VAL A 752 -21.74 26.64 -22.87
C VAL A 752 -20.41 26.02 -22.44
N TYR A 753 -20.35 25.34 -21.29
CA TYR A 753 -19.11 24.79 -20.73
C TYR A 753 -18.71 23.43 -21.32
N TRP A 754 -19.59 22.78 -22.10
CA TRP A 754 -19.30 21.46 -22.66
C TRP A 754 -18.25 21.51 -23.77
N SER A 755 -18.17 22.61 -24.51
CA SER A 755 -17.20 22.82 -25.59
C SER A 755 -15.73 22.71 -25.16
N GLY A 756 -15.44 22.90 -23.87
CA GLY A 756 -14.09 22.82 -23.32
C GLY A 756 -13.71 21.45 -22.76
N LEU A 757 -14.62 20.48 -22.69
CA LEU A 757 -14.37 19.16 -22.10
C LEU A 757 -13.88 18.15 -23.15
N ASN A 758 -12.85 17.38 -22.83
CA ASN A 758 -12.36 16.28 -23.67
C ASN A 758 -12.58 14.97 -22.90
N LEU A 759 -13.83 14.53 -22.80
CA LEU A 759 -14.21 13.32 -22.06
C LEU A 759 -14.55 12.15 -22.96
#